data_AF-S3KHT0-F1
#
_entry.id   AF-S3KHT0-F1
#
_cell.length_a   1.000
_cell.length_b   1.000
_cell.length_c   1.000
_cell.angle_alpha   90.00
_cell.angle_beta   90.00
_cell.angle_gamma   90.00
#
_symmetry.space_group_name_H-M   'P 1'
#
loop_
_entity.id
_entity.type
_entity.pdbx_description
1 polymer ?
#
loop_
_entity_poly.entity_id
_entity_poly.type
_entity_poly.pdbx_seq_one_letter_code
_entity_poly.pdbx_strand_id
1 'polypeptide(L)'
;MKKNESGMNQVRFWLLMWMLGLAGQFCWNIENQWFNTFVYAKIAKDSSIVTLMVITSALVTTFSTFLFGTLSDRLGTRRRFVSFGYIVWGLCTILFGFTEFIGKGAVGVGARVSMWAAVMVILADDVMSFFGSMGNDSGYNAWSNDMTDDKNRGQVGAVLAVQPIIGTIVGTVLGGFLIGSENNYQRLFWSMGLFVIAVGIFSLFFLKDSPSLKPHREGSLAAQFCSVFKIKGFFAQTELVLACVTTACFFIPFNIYFVHMGNWMIYRMGFSADSMGLIQGLSLLAASLSAIPAARLINKNRTPRVAAFAVAVNIIGLWVLTLFIRPDTVNTQSVFSAQNAPLFFAVFSAGMGLVLITQTMTMWVKQLYPEQSRGQFEGIRILFFVLTPMIIGTIIGNIIIKNGAGSIVNEYGITENIPVESIYMWAAILVTGAFIPLFFAAKHYYKRVNNKDIHPLLTVWGEKLNKECPLNDYPRPQLERKQWQCLNGAWQYAISDGKEIPQNWDGEILVPFSPECVLSGVQRKLMPGQTLWYRRTVRFDKMPARDERLLLHFGAADQHCTVYVGGKIAGSHSGGYWPFYFDITGLINEGENEIIASVTDDTNLGDEAYGKQTLNRGKIWYTGQSGLWQTVWCETVPENHVKNVRINPDLKKGEVEFTVIFDGTHAQDGKVTVFDGDVVVAEAPLLNNSARIRLPENFKSWSPDSPFLYTAQISAGKDSVRTYFGMREFGIIKGKSGPVLSLNGKPIFHHGLLDQGYWSDGMYTAPSDEAMIWDIERIKALGFNMLRKHIKIEPLRWYYHCDRLGVLVWQDFVSGGGPYKPFVVQYAPWIGLKYSDGPKRYKLMGRKSEQGRKNFLRDAERTVNHLYNCVSLAVWVPFNEGWGQFDAADMAAKVRSWDSSRAIDHASGYFDRKAGDFHSYHIYFKPFSPKSDSEKRVLALTEFGGYSLPSEGHMVSPVLYGYKMFSDKKTLNENILKLYKNDVLRNMSKGLSAAVYTQVSDVEDEINGLFTYDRKEIKADASVMKQIADMLNKAFGEHSARAD
;
A
#
# COMPACT_ATOMS: atom_id res chain seq x y z
N MET A 1 -24.19 17.14 25.88
CA MET A 1 -23.52 18.44 25.65
C MET A 1 -22.40 18.38 24.61
N LYS A 2 -21.42 17.46 24.66
CA LYS A 2 -20.31 17.37 23.67
C LYS A 2 -20.70 17.25 22.18
N LYS A 3 -21.85 16.63 21.84
CA LYS A 3 -22.32 16.46 20.46
C LYS A 3 -22.84 17.77 19.81
N ASN A 4 -23.33 18.72 20.63
CA ASN A 4 -23.79 20.03 20.14
C ASN A 4 -22.61 21.01 19.94
N GLU A 5 -21.57 20.92 20.77
CA GLU A 5 -20.35 21.74 20.61
C GLU A 5 -19.57 21.36 19.34
N SER A 6 -19.51 20.08 18.97
CA SER A 6 -18.84 19.66 17.73
C SER A 6 -19.58 20.17 16.48
N GLY A 7 -20.92 20.16 16.50
CA GLY A 7 -21.76 20.68 15.42
C GLY A 7 -21.62 22.19 15.23
N MET A 8 -21.65 22.96 16.33
CA MET A 8 -21.43 24.41 16.29
C MET A 8 -20.03 24.81 15.80
N ASN A 9 -18.99 24.04 16.18
CA ASN A 9 -17.63 24.28 15.70
C ASN A 9 -17.48 24.01 14.19
N GLN A 10 -18.19 23.01 13.66
CA GLN A 10 -18.17 22.70 12.23
C GLN A 10 -18.87 23.78 11.39
N VAL A 11 -20.02 24.29 11.86
CA VAL A 11 -20.72 25.41 11.19
C VAL A 11 -19.84 26.66 11.16
N ARG A 12 -19.21 27.01 12.28
CA ARG A 12 -18.28 28.15 12.38
C ARG A 12 -17.10 28.01 11.41
N PHE A 13 -16.51 26.83 11.30
CA PHE A 13 -15.42 26.56 10.37
C PHE A 13 -15.84 26.83 8.92
N TRP A 14 -16.94 26.25 8.46
CA TRP A 14 -17.39 26.44 7.07
C TRP A 14 -17.82 27.87 6.75
N LEU A 15 -18.45 28.55 7.71
CA LEU A 15 -18.80 29.97 7.58
C LEU A 15 -17.54 30.84 7.38
N LEU A 16 -16.50 30.62 8.19
CA LEU A 16 -15.23 31.35 8.08
C LEU A 16 -14.48 31.01 6.79
N MET A 17 -14.46 29.73 6.40
CA MET A 17 -13.87 29.28 5.12
C MET A 17 -14.49 30.01 3.93
N TRP A 18 -15.82 30.06 3.85
CA TRP A 18 -16.51 30.76 2.76
C TRP A 18 -16.35 32.28 2.83
N MET A 19 -16.54 32.89 4.00
CA MET A 19 -16.51 34.33 4.16
C MET A 19 -15.13 34.92 3.86
N LEU A 20 -14.06 34.38 4.46
CA LEU A 20 -12.70 34.87 4.25
C LEU A 20 -12.26 34.65 2.80
N GLY A 21 -12.45 33.42 2.28
CA GLY A 21 -12.07 33.11 0.91
C GLY A 21 -12.79 33.97 -0.12
N LEU A 22 -14.12 34.15 -0.01
CA LEU A 22 -14.86 35.02 -0.94
C LEU A 22 -14.44 36.48 -0.83
N ALA A 23 -14.20 37.00 0.38
CA ALA A 23 -13.72 38.37 0.55
C ALA A 23 -12.37 38.60 -0.13
N GLY A 24 -11.44 37.63 0.00
CA GLY A 24 -10.18 37.68 -0.75
C GLY A 24 -10.38 37.62 -2.26
N GLN A 25 -11.27 36.74 -2.75
CA GLN A 25 -11.54 36.63 -4.19
C GLN A 25 -12.23 37.86 -4.78
N PHE A 26 -13.11 38.54 -4.02
CA PHE A 26 -13.74 39.78 -4.48
C PHE A 26 -12.73 40.92 -4.61
N CYS A 27 -11.84 41.10 -3.63
CA CYS A 27 -10.77 42.09 -3.75
C CYS A 27 -9.81 41.77 -4.89
N TRP A 28 -9.35 40.52 -4.98
CA TRP A 28 -8.47 40.08 -6.07
C TRP A 28 -9.10 40.26 -7.45
N ASN A 29 -10.41 40.00 -7.59
CA ASN A 29 -11.11 40.23 -8.86
C ASN A 29 -11.18 41.73 -9.21
N ILE A 30 -11.41 42.60 -8.23
CA ILE A 30 -11.42 44.06 -8.45
C ILE A 30 -10.04 44.57 -8.85
N GLU A 31 -9.00 44.10 -8.17
CA GLU A 31 -7.59 44.36 -8.50
C GLU A 31 -7.26 43.95 -9.94
N ASN A 32 -7.68 42.77 -10.40
CA ASN A 32 -7.29 42.29 -11.73
C ASN A 32 -8.22 42.72 -12.89
N GLN A 33 -9.51 42.91 -12.64
CA GLN A 33 -10.46 43.27 -13.70
C GLN A 33 -10.68 44.78 -13.79
N TRP A 34 -10.97 45.43 -12.66
CA TRP A 34 -11.42 46.83 -12.66
C TRP A 34 -10.27 47.84 -12.52
N PHE A 35 -9.13 47.48 -11.89
CA PHE A 35 -7.97 48.38 -11.86
C PHE A 35 -7.38 48.55 -13.26
N ASN A 36 -7.26 47.47 -14.03
CA ASN A 36 -6.78 47.53 -15.42
C ASN A 36 -7.67 48.47 -16.26
N THR A 37 -8.99 48.38 -16.11
CA THR A 37 -9.94 49.30 -16.76
C THR A 37 -9.80 50.74 -16.26
N PHE A 38 -9.59 50.93 -14.94
CA PHE A 38 -9.38 52.25 -14.34
C PHE A 38 -8.11 52.94 -14.85
N VAL A 39 -6.98 52.24 -14.86
CA VAL A 39 -5.68 52.76 -15.35
C VAL A 39 -5.80 53.18 -16.81
N TYR A 40 -6.43 52.33 -17.62
CA TYR A 40 -6.68 52.61 -19.02
C TYR A 40 -7.63 53.80 -19.23
N ALA A 41 -8.70 53.90 -18.43
CA ALA A 41 -9.73 54.92 -18.58
C ALA A 41 -9.36 56.29 -18.01
N LYS A 42 -8.49 56.36 -16.99
CA LYS A 42 -8.23 57.58 -16.20
C LYS A 42 -6.78 58.04 -16.15
N ILE A 43 -5.80 57.18 -16.41
CA ILE A 43 -4.38 57.49 -16.18
C ILE A 43 -3.56 57.48 -17.48
N ALA A 44 -3.52 56.36 -18.20
CA ALA A 44 -2.76 56.25 -19.45
C ALA A 44 -3.32 55.14 -20.37
N LYS A 45 -3.49 55.46 -21.66
CA LYS A 45 -3.89 54.50 -22.71
C LYS A 45 -2.67 53.70 -23.22
N ASP A 46 -1.89 53.11 -22.33
CA ASP A 46 -0.72 52.28 -22.67
C ASP A 46 -0.79 50.91 -21.99
N SER A 47 -0.98 49.86 -22.79
CA SER A 47 -1.06 48.46 -22.36
C SER A 47 0.24 47.91 -21.74
N SER A 48 1.37 48.59 -21.96
CA SER A 48 2.68 48.21 -21.42
C SER A 48 2.74 48.41 -19.90
N ILE A 49 2.04 49.43 -19.39
CA ILE A 49 1.94 49.72 -17.95
C ILE A 49 1.18 48.61 -17.23
N VAL A 50 0.07 48.16 -17.81
CA VAL A 50 -0.74 47.04 -17.28
C VAL A 50 0.07 45.74 -17.24
N THR A 51 0.83 45.47 -18.29
CA THR A 51 1.70 44.28 -18.36
C THR A 51 2.78 44.31 -17.27
N LEU A 52 3.40 45.48 -17.06
CA LEU A 52 4.42 45.65 -16.03
C LEU A 52 3.84 45.51 -14.62
N MET A 53 2.66 46.10 -14.37
CA MET A 53 1.92 46.01 -13.11
C MET A 53 1.60 44.56 -12.72
N VAL A 54 1.09 43.76 -13.66
CA VAL A 54 0.77 42.34 -13.42
C VAL A 54 2.01 41.51 -13.08
N ILE A 55 3.14 41.78 -13.75
CA ILE A 55 4.41 41.07 -13.48
C ILE A 55 4.99 41.47 -12.12
N THR A 56 5.01 42.76 -11.79
CA THR A 56 5.55 43.24 -10.50
C THR A 56 4.70 42.75 -9.34
N SER A 57 3.36 42.84 -9.45
CA SER A 57 2.43 42.35 -8.45
C SER A 57 2.60 40.84 -8.18
N ALA A 58 2.83 40.03 -9.22
CA ALA A 58 3.08 38.60 -9.04
C ALA A 58 4.39 38.30 -8.31
N LEU A 59 5.45 39.05 -8.61
CA LEU A 59 6.75 38.95 -7.92
C LEU A 59 6.61 39.35 -6.45
N VAL A 60 5.94 40.47 -6.19
CA VAL A 60 5.69 41.00 -4.85
C VAL A 60 4.82 40.04 -4.03
N THR A 61 3.75 39.50 -4.62
CA THR A 61 2.89 38.47 -4.01
C THR A 61 3.68 37.21 -3.67
N THR A 62 4.53 36.74 -4.57
CA THR A 62 5.36 35.55 -4.33
C THR A 62 6.33 35.80 -3.17
N PHE A 63 7.03 36.93 -3.18
CA PHE A 63 7.95 37.32 -2.10
C PHE A 63 7.23 37.47 -0.76
N SER A 64 6.09 38.18 -0.76
CA SER A 64 5.24 38.41 0.41
C SER A 64 4.79 37.08 1.03
N THR A 65 4.35 36.13 0.20
CA THR A 65 3.93 34.80 0.67
C THR A 65 5.06 34.06 1.36
N PHE A 66 6.27 34.06 0.79
CA PHE A 66 7.43 33.45 1.44
C PHE A 66 7.78 34.12 2.77
N LEU A 67 7.76 35.46 2.81
CA LEU A 67 8.12 36.24 3.99
C LEU A 67 7.12 36.01 5.14
N PHE A 68 5.84 36.26 4.90
CA PHE A 68 4.80 36.13 5.92
C PHE A 68 4.44 34.68 6.22
N GLY A 69 4.61 33.76 5.26
CA GLY A 69 4.56 32.32 5.50
C GLY A 69 5.61 31.88 6.52
N THR A 70 6.86 32.29 6.32
CA THR A 70 7.95 32.02 7.26
C THR A 70 7.71 32.65 8.62
N LEU A 71 7.25 33.91 8.66
CA LEU A 71 6.96 34.61 9.92
C LEU A 71 5.81 33.96 10.69
N SER A 72 4.75 33.52 10.00
CA SER A 72 3.61 32.86 10.63
C SER A 72 3.95 31.47 11.17
N ASP A 73 4.82 30.71 10.48
CA ASP A 73 5.39 29.45 11.00
C ASP A 73 6.26 29.69 12.25
N ARG A 74 7.10 30.73 12.25
CA ARG A 74 7.97 31.09 13.38
C ARG A 74 7.21 31.56 14.62
N LEU A 75 6.09 32.24 14.42
CA LEU A 75 5.25 32.75 15.51
C LEU A 75 4.18 31.76 15.96
N GLY A 76 3.88 30.73 15.15
CA GLY A 76 2.84 29.74 15.45
C GLY A 76 1.44 30.33 15.49
N THR A 77 1.12 31.28 14.61
CA THR A 77 -0.22 31.87 14.52
C THR A 77 -0.55 32.25 13.08
N ARG A 78 -1.74 31.85 12.60
CA ARG A 78 -2.29 32.28 11.31
C ARG A 78 -3.29 33.41 11.49
N ARG A 79 -4.08 33.35 12.57
CA ARG A 79 -5.13 34.33 12.89
C ARG A 79 -4.65 35.77 12.78
N ARG A 80 -3.49 36.08 13.36
CA ARG A 80 -2.96 37.45 13.35
C ARG A 80 -2.64 37.94 11.93
N PHE A 81 -2.08 37.06 11.10
CA PHE A 81 -1.71 37.37 9.72
C PHE A 81 -2.94 37.53 8.82
N VAL A 82 -3.93 36.65 8.96
CA VAL A 82 -5.22 36.77 8.26
C VAL A 82 -5.90 38.08 8.62
N SER A 83 -6.15 38.32 9.90
CA SER A 83 -6.93 39.47 10.31
C SER A 83 -6.24 40.80 10.01
N PHE A 84 -4.96 40.93 10.37
CA PHE A 84 -4.22 42.17 10.11
C PHE A 84 -4.02 42.38 8.62
N GLY A 85 -3.69 41.31 7.88
CA GLY A 85 -3.55 41.35 6.42
C GLY A 85 -4.82 41.86 5.74
N TYR A 86 -6.00 41.33 6.09
CA TYR A 86 -7.27 41.80 5.50
C TYR A 86 -7.60 43.26 5.86
N ILE A 87 -7.35 43.68 7.10
CA ILE A 87 -7.59 45.09 7.50
C ILE A 87 -6.69 46.03 6.70
N VAL A 88 -5.39 45.74 6.64
CA VAL A 88 -4.42 46.58 5.92
C VAL A 88 -4.69 46.52 4.41
N TRP A 89 -5.03 45.35 3.87
CA TRP A 89 -5.39 45.19 2.46
C TRP A 89 -6.57 46.08 2.09
N GLY A 90 -7.66 46.06 2.86
CA GLY A 90 -8.81 46.92 2.61
C GLY A 90 -8.51 48.42 2.76
N LEU A 91 -7.62 48.81 3.68
CA LEU A 91 -7.14 50.19 3.78
C LEU A 91 -6.33 50.59 2.54
N CYS A 92 -5.45 49.73 2.05
CA CYS A 92 -4.71 49.93 0.82
C CYS A 92 -5.64 50.03 -0.39
N THR A 93 -6.71 49.22 -0.47
CA THR A 93 -7.73 49.32 -1.53
C THR A 93 -8.46 50.67 -1.51
N ILE A 94 -8.81 51.18 -0.32
CA ILE A 94 -9.42 52.52 -0.19
C ILE A 94 -8.43 53.60 -0.65
N LEU A 95 -7.17 53.51 -0.21
CA LEU A 95 -6.11 54.44 -0.56
C LEU A 95 -5.81 54.42 -2.06
N PHE A 96 -5.87 53.25 -2.70
CA PHE A 96 -5.71 53.10 -4.15
C PHE A 96 -6.75 53.92 -4.91
N GLY A 97 -7.99 54.02 -4.42
CA GLY A 97 -9.02 54.85 -5.05
C GLY A 97 -8.68 56.35 -5.10
N PHE A 98 -7.79 56.86 -4.25
CA PHE A 98 -7.32 58.25 -4.32
C PHE A 98 -6.30 58.50 -5.44
N THR A 99 -5.76 57.45 -6.07
CA THR A 99 -4.87 57.60 -7.23
C THR A 99 -5.56 58.28 -8.41
N GLU A 100 -6.90 58.29 -8.47
CA GLU A 100 -7.68 59.05 -9.47
C GLU A 100 -7.35 60.55 -9.46
N PHE A 101 -7.04 61.13 -8.29
CA PHE A 101 -6.77 62.56 -8.15
C PHE A 101 -5.35 62.95 -8.58
N ILE A 102 -4.43 61.98 -8.70
CA ILE A 102 -3.05 62.22 -9.16
C ILE A 102 -3.05 62.76 -10.60
N GLY A 103 -3.99 62.32 -11.44
CA GLY A 103 -4.15 62.81 -12.81
C GLY A 103 -4.84 64.17 -12.94
N LYS A 104 -5.60 64.62 -11.92
CA LYS A 104 -6.37 65.88 -11.96
C LYS A 104 -5.66 67.07 -11.31
N GLY A 105 -4.63 66.84 -10.48
CA GLY A 105 -3.97 67.86 -9.67
C GLY A 105 -2.66 68.46 -10.21
N ALA A 106 -2.13 67.98 -11.34
CA ALA A 106 -0.88 68.48 -11.91
C ALA A 106 -1.12 69.44 -13.09
N VAL A 107 -1.14 70.74 -12.81
CA VAL A 107 -1.02 71.80 -13.82
C VAL A 107 0.39 71.72 -14.42
N GLY A 108 0.54 71.16 -15.63
CA GLY A 108 1.81 71.17 -16.36
C GLY A 108 1.86 70.17 -17.51
N VAL A 109 1.96 70.68 -18.74
CA VAL A 109 2.04 69.91 -20.00
C VAL A 109 3.34 69.08 -20.05
N GLY A 110 3.26 67.75 -20.22
CA GLY A 110 4.40 66.93 -20.66
C GLY A 110 4.36 65.43 -20.31
N ALA A 111 4.95 64.60 -21.20
CA ALA A 111 5.07 63.12 -21.10
C ALA A 111 5.80 62.58 -19.85
N ARG A 112 6.45 63.44 -19.05
CA ARG A 112 7.07 63.05 -17.77
C ARG A 112 6.05 62.89 -16.64
N VAL A 113 4.93 63.62 -16.66
CA VAL A 113 3.89 63.56 -15.62
C VAL A 113 3.08 62.27 -15.73
N SER A 114 2.82 61.78 -16.95
CA SER A 114 2.14 60.50 -17.20
C SER A 114 2.96 59.28 -16.78
N MET A 115 4.30 59.33 -16.92
CA MET A 115 5.19 58.27 -16.47
C MET A 115 5.25 58.16 -14.94
N TRP A 116 5.29 59.29 -14.22
CA TRP A 116 5.23 59.29 -12.75
C TRP A 116 3.89 58.81 -12.21
N ALA A 117 2.77 59.19 -12.84
CA ALA A 117 1.45 58.67 -12.49
C ALA A 117 1.37 57.14 -12.69
N ALA A 118 1.94 56.61 -13.78
CA ALA A 118 2.01 55.17 -14.03
C ALA A 118 2.84 54.42 -12.98
N VAL A 119 4.01 54.95 -12.60
CA VAL A 119 4.87 54.35 -11.57
C VAL A 119 4.18 54.35 -10.20
N MET A 120 3.50 55.43 -9.82
CA MET A 120 2.79 55.52 -8.54
C MET A 120 1.63 54.52 -8.45
N VAL A 121 0.97 54.24 -9.56
CA VAL A 121 -0.11 53.25 -9.64
C VAL A 121 0.42 51.84 -9.49
N ILE A 122 1.54 51.51 -10.17
CA ILE A 122 2.22 50.21 -10.02
C ILE A 122 2.65 50.01 -8.57
N LEU A 123 3.25 51.04 -7.94
CA LEU A 123 3.65 50.96 -6.53
C LEU A 123 2.45 50.78 -5.59
N ALA A 124 1.34 51.46 -5.86
CA ALA A 124 0.13 51.33 -5.04
C ALA A 124 -0.50 49.92 -5.18
N ASP A 125 -0.46 49.34 -6.39
CA ASP A 125 -0.87 47.96 -6.65
C ASP A 125 0.04 46.97 -5.91
N ASP A 126 1.37 47.08 -6.09
CA ASP A 126 2.35 46.22 -5.42
C ASP A 126 2.19 46.23 -3.88
N VAL A 127 1.99 47.40 -3.27
CA VAL A 127 1.75 47.52 -1.82
C VAL A 127 0.45 46.81 -1.41
N MET A 128 -0.59 46.95 -2.21
CA MET A 128 -1.87 46.30 -1.96
C MET A 128 -1.73 44.77 -2.09
N SER A 129 -1.10 44.26 -3.16
CA SER A 129 -0.85 42.82 -3.36
C SER A 129 0.06 42.23 -2.28
N PHE A 130 1.03 43.01 -1.78
CA PHE A 130 1.89 42.61 -0.65
C PHE A 130 1.08 42.27 0.60
N PHE A 131 0.15 43.14 1.02
CA PHE A 131 -0.69 42.89 2.20
C PHE A 131 -1.87 41.95 1.92
N GLY A 132 -2.39 41.93 0.69
CA GLY A 132 -3.37 40.93 0.26
C GLY A 132 -2.82 39.51 0.37
N SER A 133 -1.56 39.32 -0.04
CA SER A 133 -0.83 38.06 0.10
C SER A 133 -0.55 37.67 1.56
N MET A 134 -0.28 38.64 2.44
CA MET A 134 -0.17 38.41 3.89
C MET A 134 -1.47 37.81 4.46
N GLY A 135 -2.61 38.39 4.09
CA GLY A 135 -3.91 37.96 4.59
C GLY A 135 -4.37 36.64 3.97
N ASN A 136 -4.34 36.55 2.63
CA ASN A 136 -4.99 35.50 1.87
C ASN A 136 -4.08 34.30 1.57
N ASP A 137 -2.93 34.56 0.97
CA ASP A 137 -2.04 33.51 0.44
C ASP A 137 -1.20 32.82 1.52
N SER A 138 -0.59 33.59 2.40
CA SER A 138 0.22 33.06 3.50
C SER A 138 -0.59 32.88 4.80
N GLY A 139 -1.67 33.63 4.97
CA GLY A 139 -2.56 33.54 6.12
C GLY A 139 -3.68 32.50 5.93
N TYR A 140 -4.71 32.85 5.14
CA TYR A 140 -5.93 32.06 5.01
C TYR A 140 -5.67 30.69 4.39
N ASN A 141 -4.85 30.63 3.34
CA ASN A 141 -4.50 29.38 2.68
C ASN A 141 -3.69 28.44 3.60
N ALA A 142 -2.76 28.95 4.40
CA ALA A 142 -2.05 28.16 5.40
C ALA A 142 -2.99 27.70 6.53
N TRP A 143 -3.86 28.59 7.02
CA TRP A 143 -4.89 28.25 8.01
C TRP A 143 -5.85 27.15 7.52
N SER A 144 -6.29 27.22 6.27
CA SER A 144 -7.14 26.19 5.67
C SER A 144 -6.44 24.82 5.63
N ASN A 145 -5.13 24.81 5.37
CA ASN A 145 -4.33 23.59 5.39
C ASN A 145 -4.21 23.04 6.82
N ASP A 146 -3.99 23.92 7.80
CA ASP A 146 -3.88 23.56 9.22
C ASP A 146 -5.17 22.95 9.80
N MET A 147 -6.32 23.22 9.18
CA MET A 147 -7.64 22.69 9.56
C MET A 147 -8.10 21.51 8.69
N THR A 148 -7.29 21.08 7.72
CA THR A 148 -7.63 20.00 6.79
C THR A 148 -7.20 18.63 7.34
N ASP A 149 -8.08 17.63 7.21
CA ASP A 149 -7.83 16.23 7.56
C ASP A 149 -8.25 15.26 6.44
N ASP A 150 -8.05 13.96 6.65
CA ASP A 150 -8.39 12.91 5.69
C ASP A 150 -9.91 12.83 5.37
N LYS A 151 -10.78 13.37 6.23
CA LYS A 151 -12.24 13.30 6.10
C LYS A 151 -12.82 14.51 5.35
N ASN A 152 -12.20 15.69 5.49
CA ASN A 152 -12.73 16.95 4.97
C ASN A 152 -11.94 17.54 3.78
N ARG A 153 -10.75 17.02 3.46
CA ARG A 153 -9.86 17.52 2.40
C ARG A 153 -10.54 17.71 1.04
N GLY A 154 -11.40 16.77 0.62
CA GLY A 154 -12.10 16.89 -0.65
C GLY A 154 -13.05 18.08 -0.68
N GLN A 155 -13.73 18.35 0.43
CA GLN A 155 -14.66 19.45 0.61
C GLN A 155 -13.93 20.79 0.74
N VAL A 156 -12.82 20.85 1.51
CA VAL A 156 -11.98 22.04 1.60
C VAL A 156 -11.43 22.42 0.23
N GLY A 157 -10.92 21.44 -0.52
CA GLY A 157 -10.48 21.64 -1.90
C GLY A 157 -11.59 22.13 -2.82
N ALA A 158 -12.82 21.61 -2.67
CA ALA A 158 -13.96 22.06 -3.47
C ALA A 158 -14.27 23.55 -3.22
N VAL A 159 -14.29 23.97 -1.96
CA VAL A 159 -14.50 25.37 -1.58
C VAL A 159 -13.43 26.27 -2.19
N LEU A 160 -12.15 25.92 -2.03
CA LEU A 160 -11.04 26.71 -2.57
C LEU A 160 -11.05 26.80 -4.11
N ALA A 161 -11.57 25.80 -4.82
CA ALA A 161 -11.66 25.80 -6.28
C ALA A 161 -12.87 26.60 -6.81
N VAL A 162 -13.97 26.64 -6.07
CA VAL A 162 -15.21 27.31 -6.49
C VAL A 162 -15.22 28.80 -6.13
N GLN A 163 -14.55 29.18 -5.04
CA GLN A 163 -14.46 30.58 -4.58
C GLN A 163 -14.02 31.58 -5.68
N PRO A 164 -12.96 31.32 -6.47
CA PRO A 164 -12.54 32.26 -7.53
C PRO A 164 -13.57 32.46 -8.65
N ILE A 165 -14.39 31.44 -8.94
CA ILE A 165 -15.45 31.51 -9.96
C ILE A 165 -16.58 32.40 -9.47
N ILE A 166 -17.04 32.18 -8.24
CA ILE A 166 -18.04 33.04 -7.60
C ILE A 166 -17.49 34.46 -7.48
N GLY A 167 -16.23 34.59 -7.08
CA GLY A 167 -15.48 35.84 -7.02
C GLY A 167 -15.55 36.62 -8.33
N THR A 168 -15.26 35.95 -9.44
CA THR A 168 -15.30 36.54 -10.77
C THR A 168 -16.70 36.95 -11.20
N ILE A 169 -17.69 36.06 -11.08
CA ILE A 169 -19.08 36.36 -11.49
C ILE A 169 -19.64 37.55 -10.69
N VAL A 170 -19.50 37.49 -9.37
CA VAL A 170 -20.04 38.52 -8.47
C VAL A 170 -19.25 39.82 -8.60
N GLY A 171 -17.91 39.77 -8.69
CA GLY A 171 -17.06 40.95 -8.83
C GLY A 171 -17.28 41.70 -10.15
N THR A 172 -17.53 40.99 -11.25
CA THR A 172 -17.90 41.62 -12.53
C THR A 172 -19.28 42.26 -12.48
N VAL A 173 -20.29 41.58 -11.92
CA VAL A 173 -21.66 42.13 -11.82
C VAL A 173 -21.74 43.30 -10.84
N LEU A 174 -21.23 43.13 -9.61
CA LEU A 174 -21.23 44.17 -8.59
C LEU A 174 -20.34 45.35 -8.98
N GLY A 175 -19.18 45.09 -9.59
CA GLY A 175 -18.28 46.14 -10.06
C GLY A 175 -18.95 47.07 -11.06
N GLY A 176 -19.64 46.52 -12.05
CA GLY A 176 -20.39 47.30 -13.04
C GLY A 176 -21.51 48.14 -12.41
N PHE A 177 -22.26 47.56 -11.46
CA PHE A 177 -23.32 48.29 -10.74
C PHE A 177 -22.78 49.44 -9.88
N LEU A 178 -21.67 49.22 -9.17
CA LEU A 178 -21.07 50.20 -8.26
C LEU A 178 -20.37 51.36 -9.00
N ILE A 179 -19.84 51.10 -10.20
CA ILE A 179 -19.27 52.13 -11.07
C ILE A 179 -20.38 52.98 -11.71
N GLY A 180 -21.45 52.34 -12.19
CA GLY A 180 -22.62 52.98 -12.80
C GLY A 180 -22.29 53.78 -14.09
N SER A 181 -23.29 54.46 -14.65
CA SER A 181 -23.12 55.30 -15.86
C SER A 181 -22.29 56.56 -15.63
N GLU A 182 -22.03 56.94 -14.37
CA GLU A 182 -21.22 58.09 -13.98
C GLU A 182 -19.71 57.78 -13.92
N ASN A 183 -19.29 56.53 -14.19
CA ASN A 183 -17.89 56.08 -14.11
C ASN A 183 -17.23 56.37 -12.75
N ASN A 184 -17.94 56.06 -11.65
CA ASN A 184 -17.50 56.35 -10.28
C ASN A 184 -16.71 55.18 -9.67
N TYR A 185 -15.45 55.03 -10.06
CA TYR A 185 -14.55 53.97 -9.56
C TYR A 185 -14.26 54.10 -8.05
N GLN A 186 -14.35 55.30 -7.50
CA GLN A 186 -14.15 55.55 -6.07
C GLN A 186 -15.19 54.83 -5.19
N ARG A 187 -16.46 54.80 -5.60
CA ARG A 187 -17.52 54.05 -4.90
C ARG A 187 -17.21 52.56 -4.82
N LEU A 188 -16.65 51.99 -5.89
CA LEU A 188 -16.24 50.59 -5.94
C LEU A 188 -15.13 50.28 -4.92
N PHE A 189 -14.03 51.06 -4.96
CA PHE A 189 -12.87 50.82 -4.09
C PHE A 189 -13.19 51.03 -2.61
N TRP A 190 -14.00 52.03 -2.28
CA TRP A 190 -14.41 52.28 -0.90
C TRP A 190 -15.32 51.19 -0.35
N SER A 191 -16.34 50.80 -1.14
CA SER A 191 -17.29 49.76 -0.71
C SER A 191 -16.58 48.44 -0.49
N MET A 192 -15.66 48.06 -1.38
CA MET A 192 -14.93 46.80 -1.25
C MET A 192 -13.88 46.86 -0.13
N GLY A 193 -13.12 47.95 -0.02
CA GLY A 193 -12.14 48.09 1.06
C GLY A 193 -12.78 48.07 2.46
N LEU A 194 -13.94 48.74 2.64
CA LEU A 194 -14.72 48.67 3.88
C LEU A 194 -15.22 47.26 4.18
N PHE A 195 -15.67 46.53 3.15
CA PHE A 195 -16.11 45.14 3.30
C PHE A 195 -14.96 44.23 3.77
N VAL A 196 -13.78 44.34 3.16
CA VAL A 196 -12.61 43.53 3.54
C VAL A 196 -12.08 43.90 4.93
N ILE A 197 -12.11 45.18 5.30
CA ILE A 197 -11.82 45.62 6.68
C ILE A 197 -12.81 44.99 7.67
N ALA A 198 -14.11 45.01 7.37
CA ALA A 198 -15.13 44.42 8.24
C ALA A 198 -14.90 42.91 8.43
N VAL A 199 -14.55 42.19 7.36
CA VAL A 199 -14.20 40.76 7.42
C VAL A 199 -12.92 40.52 8.23
N GLY A 200 -11.89 41.36 8.09
CA GLY A 200 -10.66 41.27 8.86
C GLY A 200 -10.85 41.56 10.36
N ILE A 201 -11.71 42.52 10.70
CA ILE A 201 -12.11 42.78 12.10
C ILE A 201 -12.90 41.58 12.64
N PHE A 202 -13.85 41.06 11.88
CA PHE A 202 -14.62 39.87 12.25
C PHE A 202 -13.69 38.66 12.52
N SER A 203 -12.68 38.43 11.68
CA SER A 203 -11.75 37.31 11.88
C SER A 203 -10.90 37.45 13.14
N LEU A 204 -10.63 38.65 13.67
CA LEU A 204 -9.91 38.80 14.96
C LEU A 204 -10.61 38.07 16.11
N PHE A 205 -11.95 38.15 16.14
CA PHE A 205 -12.76 37.58 17.22
C PHE A 205 -13.16 36.13 16.95
N PHE A 206 -13.40 35.79 15.67
CA PHE A 206 -14.02 34.51 15.31
C PHE A 206 -13.06 33.48 14.69
N LEU A 207 -11.89 33.86 14.19
CA LEU A 207 -10.91 32.90 13.68
C LEU A 207 -10.13 32.26 14.83
N LYS A 208 -9.88 30.96 14.77
CA LYS A 208 -9.05 30.22 15.74
C LYS A 208 -7.94 29.48 14.99
N ASP A 209 -6.73 29.50 15.55
CA ASP A 209 -5.60 28.72 15.04
C ASP A 209 -5.79 27.23 15.35
N SER A 210 -5.18 26.36 14.54
CA SER A 210 -5.27 24.90 14.73
C SER A 210 -4.52 24.46 15.99
N PRO A 211 -5.04 23.51 16.78
CA PRO A 211 -4.33 22.97 17.95
C PRO A 211 -2.98 22.33 17.62
N SER A 212 -2.78 21.88 16.37
CA SER A 212 -1.51 21.29 15.91
C SER A 212 -0.44 22.33 15.55
N LEU A 213 -0.81 23.60 15.40
CA LEU A 213 0.12 24.66 15.02
C LEU A 213 1.00 25.06 16.22
N LYS A 214 2.31 24.84 16.08
CA LYS A 214 3.31 25.21 17.10
C LYS A 214 4.35 26.17 16.50
N PRO A 215 4.88 27.13 17.27
CA PRO A 215 5.97 27.99 16.81
C PRO A 215 7.21 27.16 16.45
N HIS A 216 7.78 27.39 15.26
CA HIS A 216 8.99 26.69 14.81
C HIS A 216 10.08 27.68 14.36
N ARG A 217 11.18 27.75 15.11
CA ARG A 217 12.29 28.69 14.86
C ARG A 217 13.58 27.94 14.55
N GLU A 218 14.04 28.05 13.31
CA GLU A 218 15.33 27.50 12.88
C GLU A 218 16.25 28.66 12.48
N GLY A 219 17.35 28.86 13.20
CA GLY A 219 18.31 29.94 12.94
C GLY A 219 17.69 31.36 12.88
N SER A 220 18.31 32.25 12.09
CA SER A 220 17.80 33.60 11.82
C SER A 220 16.61 33.58 10.85
N LEU A 221 15.79 34.64 10.84
CA LEU A 221 14.66 34.76 9.90
C LEU A 221 15.14 34.62 8.44
N ALA A 222 16.24 35.29 8.10
CA ALA A 222 16.84 35.21 6.77
C ALA A 222 17.33 33.78 6.45
N ALA A 223 17.95 33.08 7.41
CA ALA A 223 18.40 31.71 7.21
C ALA A 223 17.22 30.74 6.97
N GLN A 224 16.14 30.86 7.75
CA GLN A 224 14.93 30.05 7.56
C GLN A 224 14.21 30.41 6.26
N PHE A 225 14.07 31.68 5.93
CA PHE A 225 13.51 32.13 4.65
C PHE A 225 14.30 31.53 3.46
N CYS A 226 15.63 31.59 3.52
CA CYS A 226 16.51 31.04 2.48
C CYS A 226 16.57 29.51 2.44
N SER A 227 16.15 28.81 3.51
CA SER A 227 16.27 27.35 3.59
C SER A 227 15.44 26.63 2.53
N VAL A 228 14.30 27.19 2.14
CA VAL A 228 13.42 26.62 1.11
C VAL A 228 13.99 26.73 -0.30
N PHE A 229 14.92 27.67 -0.54
CA PHE A 229 15.64 27.76 -1.82
C PHE A 229 16.84 26.80 -1.91
N LYS A 230 17.10 25.99 -0.88
CA LYS A 230 18.08 24.89 -0.99
C LYS A 230 17.54 23.83 -1.93
N ILE A 231 17.93 23.92 -3.21
CA ILE A 231 17.53 23.03 -4.31
C ILE A 231 17.54 21.55 -3.88
N LYS A 232 18.58 21.08 -3.19
CA LYS A 232 18.67 19.68 -2.75
C LYS A 232 17.51 19.24 -1.83
N GLY A 233 17.02 20.10 -0.95
CA GLY A 233 15.96 19.75 0.02
C GLY A 233 14.57 19.64 -0.62
N PHE A 234 14.21 20.59 -1.49
CA PHE A 234 12.94 20.54 -2.22
C PHE A 234 12.92 19.38 -3.23
N PHE A 235 14.01 19.19 -3.99
CA PHE A 235 14.09 18.12 -4.98
C PHE A 235 14.19 16.70 -4.36
N ALA A 236 14.51 16.58 -3.07
CA ALA A 236 14.39 15.32 -2.34
C ALA A 236 12.93 14.87 -2.15
N GLN A 237 11.97 15.79 -2.18
CA GLN A 237 10.53 15.49 -2.05
C GLN A 237 9.91 15.22 -3.43
N THR A 238 10.25 14.07 -4.04
CA THR A 238 9.88 13.76 -5.43
C THR A 238 8.37 13.85 -5.72
N GLU A 239 7.50 13.41 -4.80
CA GLU A 239 6.04 13.52 -4.99
C GLU A 239 5.58 14.98 -5.09
N LEU A 240 6.07 15.84 -4.19
CA LEU A 240 5.70 17.26 -4.14
C LEU A 240 6.16 17.99 -5.40
N VAL A 241 7.40 17.77 -5.82
CA VAL A 241 7.97 18.36 -7.04
C VAL A 241 7.14 17.98 -8.25
N LEU A 242 6.84 16.69 -8.43
CA LEU A 242 6.07 16.22 -9.58
C LEU A 242 4.62 16.76 -9.56
N ALA A 243 4.01 16.91 -8.39
CA ALA A 243 2.70 17.54 -8.27
C ALA A 243 2.73 19.04 -8.63
N CYS A 244 3.74 19.78 -8.17
CA CYS A 244 3.95 21.18 -8.54
C CYS A 244 4.21 21.36 -10.05
N VAL A 245 5.08 20.53 -10.64
CA VAL A 245 5.36 20.55 -12.09
C VAL A 245 4.12 20.20 -12.90
N THR A 246 3.35 19.17 -12.51
CA THR A 246 2.07 18.85 -13.15
C THR A 246 1.14 20.06 -13.16
N THR A 247 1.11 20.80 -12.05
CA THR A 247 0.27 21.99 -11.93
C THR A 247 0.73 23.10 -12.87
N ALA A 248 2.04 23.40 -12.93
CA ALA A 248 2.56 24.38 -13.86
C ALA A 248 2.30 23.98 -15.33
N CYS A 249 2.48 22.71 -15.69
CA CYS A 249 2.17 22.19 -17.03
C CYS A 249 0.69 22.33 -17.41
N PHE A 250 -0.23 22.41 -16.43
CA PHE A 250 -1.63 22.70 -16.70
C PHE A 250 -1.90 24.20 -16.82
N PHE A 251 -1.41 25.00 -15.87
CA PHE A 251 -1.74 26.42 -15.81
C PHE A 251 -1.00 27.26 -16.86
N ILE A 252 0.15 26.82 -17.39
CA ILE A 252 0.82 27.49 -18.51
C ILE A 252 -0.12 27.53 -19.74
N PRO A 253 -0.62 26.39 -20.26
CA PRO A 253 -1.63 26.37 -21.32
C PRO A 253 -2.90 27.14 -20.98
N PHE A 254 -3.38 27.08 -19.73
CA PHE A 254 -4.55 27.84 -19.30
C PHE A 254 -4.38 29.34 -19.54
N ASN A 255 -3.22 29.91 -19.17
CA ASN A 255 -2.91 31.32 -19.37
C ASN A 255 -2.70 31.69 -20.86
N ILE A 256 -2.46 30.72 -21.76
CA ILE A 256 -2.39 30.97 -23.21
C ILE A 256 -3.76 31.33 -23.79
N TYR A 257 -4.85 30.73 -23.31
CA TYR A 257 -6.17 30.92 -23.94
C TYR A 257 -7.13 31.73 -23.08
N PHE A 258 -7.08 31.60 -21.75
CA PHE A 258 -8.12 32.13 -20.87
C PHE A 258 -8.21 33.66 -20.92
N VAL A 259 -7.06 34.34 -20.88
CA VAL A 259 -6.96 35.80 -20.94
C VAL A 259 -7.52 36.36 -22.26
N HIS A 260 -7.47 35.57 -23.34
CA HIS A 260 -7.89 35.99 -24.67
C HIS A 260 -9.31 35.52 -25.07
N MET A 261 -9.94 34.67 -24.24
CA MET A 261 -11.24 34.08 -24.56
C MET A 261 -12.35 35.13 -24.71
N GLY A 262 -12.38 36.15 -23.84
CA GLY A 262 -13.36 37.24 -23.94
C GLY A 262 -13.21 38.04 -25.23
N ASN A 263 -11.98 38.47 -25.55
CA ASN A 263 -11.68 39.19 -26.78
C ASN A 263 -11.98 38.35 -28.03
N TRP A 264 -11.71 37.05 -28.00
CA TRP A 264 -12.09 36.13 -29.08
C TRP A 264 -13.62 36.04 -29.27
N MET A 265 -14.40 35.94 -28.19
CA MET A 265 -15.86 35.90 -28.29
C MET A 265 -16.46 37.21 -28.82
N ILE A 266 -15.90 38.36 -28.42
CA ILE A 266 -16.41 39.68 -28.83
C ILE A 266 -15.97 40.01 -30.26
N TYR A 267 -14.66 40.07 -30.50
CA TYR A 267 -14.11 40.61 -31.76
C TYR A 267 -14.03 39.61 -32.90
N ARG A 268 -13.97 38.30 -32.61
CA ARG A 268 -13.87 37.25 -33.63
C ARG A 268 -15.19 36.52 -33.86
N MET A 269 -15.95 36.21 -32.80
CA MET A 269 -17.26 35.54 -32.93
C MET A 269 -18.44 36.51 -33.06
N GLY A 270 -18.29 37.78 -32.66
CA GLY A 270 -19.34 38.81 -32.79
C GLY A 270 -20.38 38.82 -31.67
N PHE A 271 -20.08 38.24 -30.50
CA PHE A 271 -20.96 38.34 -29.34
C PHE A 271 -20.85 39.72 -28.68
N SER A 272 -21.93 40.18 -28.05
CA SER A 272 -21.88 41.32 -27.14
C SER A 272 -21.21 40.95 -25.80
N ALA A 273 -20.71 41.94 -25.07
CA ALA A 273 -20.01 41.70 -23.80
C ALA A 273 -20.91 41.05 -22.74
N ASP A 274 -22.20 41.39 -22.71
CA ASP A 274 -23.22 40.77 -21.87
C ASP A 274 -23.48 39.30 -22.27
N SER A 275 -23.57 39.01 -23.57
CA SER A 275 -23.74 37.64 -24.08
C SER A 275 -22.55 36.74 -23.74
N MET A 276 -21.32 37.26 -23.88
CA MET A 276 -20.11 36.56 -23.44
C MET A 276 -20.14 36.28 -21.94
N GLY A 277 -20.53 37.27 -21.12
CA GLY A 277 -20.63 37.14 -19.67
C GLY A 277 -21.61 36.04 -19.25
N LEU A 278 -22.76 35.94 -19.93
CA LEU A 278 -23.74 34.89 -19.70
C LEU A 278 -23.22 33.49 -20.07
N ILE A 279 -22.59 33.35 -21.24
CA ILE A 279 -22.06 32.06 -21.71
C ILE A 279 -20.97 31.54 -20.76
N GLN A 280 -20.00 32.38 -20.40
CA GLN A 280 -18.91 32.00 -19.50
C GLN A 280 -19.43 31.79 -18.07
N GLY A 281 -20.27 32.69 -17.55
CA GLY A 281 -20.79 32.63 -16.19
C GLY A 281 -21.61 31.37 -15.93
N LEU A 282 -22.57 31.04 -16.81
CA LEU A 282 -23.40 29.84 -16.65
C LEU A 282 -22.59 28.55 -16.81
N SER A 283 -21.65 28.52 -17.76
CA SER A 283 -20.79 27.36 -17.99
C SER A 283 -19.85 27.09 -16.81
N LEU A 284 -19.23 28.13 -16.24
CA LEU A 284 -18.35 28.01 -15.07
C LEU A 284 -19.12 27.67 -13.79
N LEU A 285 -20.34 28.19 -13.63
CA LEU A 285 -21.22 27.83 -12.51
C LEU A 285 -21.62 26.35 -12.57
N ALA A 286 -22.01 25.87 -13.76
CA ALA A 286 -22.28 24.44 -13.96
C ALA A 286 -21.03 23.58 -13.73
N ALA A 287 -19.87 24.01 -14.23
CA ALA A 287 -18.60 23.32 -14.02
C ALA A 287 -18.23 23.19 -12.52
N SER A 288 -18.56 24.20 -11.72
CA SER A 288 -18.32 24.21 -10.26
C SER A 288 -19.02 23.06 -9.52
N LEU A 289 -20.18 22.61 -10.02
CA LEU A 289 -20.91 21.47 -9.43
C LEU A 289 -20.13 20.15 -9.52
N SER A 290 -19.19 20.03 -10.46
CA SER A 290 -18.32 18.84 -10.60
C SER A 290 -17.42 18.62 -9.38
N ALA A 291 -17.15 19.67 -8.59
CA ALA A 291 -16.31 19.59 -7.41
C ALA A 291 -16.92 18.70 -6.30
N ILE A 292 -18.26 18.56 -6.27
CA ILE A 292 -19.00 17.79 -5.26
C ILE A 292 -18.73 16.28 -5.37
N PRO A 293 -18.96 15.62 -6.53
CA PRO A 293 -18.61 14.20 -6.67
C PRO A 293 -17.09 13.98 -6.60
N ALA A 294 -16.28 14.93 -7.10
CA ALA A 294 -14.82 14.85 -7.03
C ALA A 294 -14.30 14.83 -5.58
N ALA A 295 -14.90 15.63 -4.69
CA ALA A 295 -14.56 15.64 -3.26
C ALA A 295 -14.64 14.24 -2.64
N ARG A 296 -15.69 13.47 -2.96
CA ARG A 296 -15.86 12.09 -2.48
C ARG A 296 -14.77 11.16 -2.99
N LEU A 297 -14.33 11.34 -4.24
CA LEU A 297 -13.27 10.53 -4.84
C LEU A 297 -11.89 10.86 -4.26
N ILE A 298 -11.62 12.14 -4.00
CA ILE A 298 -10.39 12.60 -3.34
C ILE A 298 -10.30 12.02 -1.92
N ASN A 299 -11.40 12.03 -1.16
CA ASN A 299 -11.46 11.41 0.17
C ASN A 299 -11.24 9.89 0.11
N LYS A 300 -11.59 9.22 -1.00
CA LYS A 300 -11.34 7.78 -1.23
C LYS A 300 -9.97 7.49 -1.86
N ASN A 301 -8.98 8.35 -1.66
CA ASN A 301 -7.61 8.19 -2.17
C ASN A 301 -7.51 8.04 -3.70
N ARG A 302 -8.40 8.70 -4.46
CA ARG A 302 -8.37 8.68 -5.94
C ARG A 302 -7.85 9.97 -6.57
N THR A 303 -7.11 10.78 -5.81
CA THR A 303 -6.58 12.09 -6.23
C THR A 303 -5.93 12.06 -7.62
N PRO A 304 -4.99 11.14 -7.95
CA PRO A 304 -4.35 11.16 -9.28
C PRO A 304 -5.31 10.86 -10.43
N ARG A 305 -6.37 10.07 -10.19
CA ARG A 305 -7.38 9.75 -11.22
C ARG A 305 -8.28 10.95 -11.49
N VAL A 306 -8.63 11.71 -10.46
CA VAL A 306 -9.42 12.95 -10.61
C VAL A 306 -8.60 13.99 -11.38
N ALA A 307 -7.30 14.14 -11.08
CA ALA A 307 -6.40 15.02 -11.82
C ALA A 307 -6.29 14.62 -13.31
N ALA A 308 -6.09 13.32 -13.60
CA ALA A 308 -6.00 12.84 -14.97
C ALA A 308 -7.29 13.08 -15.76
N PHE A 309 -8.44 12.87 -15.12
CA PHE A 309 -9.74 13.18 -15.70
C PHE A 309 -9.92 14.68 -15.94
N ALA A 310 -9.51 15.53 -15.01
CA ALA A 310 -9.56 16.99 -15.16
C ALA A 310 -8.75 17.48 -16.38
N VAL A 311 -7.53 16.95 -16.56
CA VAL A 311 -6.69 17.25 -17.74
C VAL A 311 -7.38 16.78 -19.03
N ALA A 312 -7.91 15.55 -19.06
CA ALA A 312 -8.57 15.01 -20.24
C ALA A 312 -9.82 15.82 -20.65
N VAL A 313 -10.67 16.19 -19.69
CA VAL A 313 -11.89 16.98 -19.96
C VAL A 313 -11.56 18.40 -20.41
N ASN A 314 -10.49 19.01 -19.88
CA ASN A 314 -10.01 20.30 -20.37
C ASN A 314 -9.57 20.21 -21.84
N ILE A 315 -8.77 19.18 -22.19
CA ILE A 315 -8.33 18.92 -23.57
C ILE A 315 -9.52 18.78 -24.51
N ILE A 316 -10.55 18.03 -24.10
CA ILE A 316 -11.78 17.85 -24.89
C ILE A 316 -12.45 19.22 -25.14
N GLY A 317 -12.63 20.03 -24.10
CA GLY A 317 -13.22 21.37 -24.24
C GLY A 317 -12.44 22.25 -25.22
N LEU A 318 -11.11 22.26 -25.13
CA LEU A 318 -10.24 23.04 -26.02
C LEU A 318 -10.31 22.55 -27.47
N TRP A 319 -10.31 21.24 -27.72
CA TRP A 319 -10.48 20.72 -29.08
C TRP A 319 -11.85 21.03 -29.66
N VAL A 320 -12.91 21.05 -28.84
CA VAL A 320 -14.24 21.43 -29.33
C VAL A 320 -14.25 22.90 -29.75
N LEU A 321 -13.65 23.80 -28.96
CA LEU A 321 -13.47 25.21 -29.33
C LEU A 321 -12.68 25.34 -30.65
N THR A 322 -11.63 24.55 -30.83
CA THR A 322 -10.81 24.58 -32.04
C THR A 322 -11.51 24.05 -33.28
N LEU A 323 -12.23 22.93 -33.19
CA LEU A 323 -12.69 22.19 -34.38
C LEU A 323 -14.11 22.56 -34.79
N PHE A 324 -14.98 22.95 -33.85
CA PHE A 324 -16.42 23.08 -34.10
C PHE A 324 -16.96 24.48 -33.94
N ILE A 325 -16.20 25.42 -33.36
CA ILE A 325 -16.69 26.79 -33.13
C ILE A 325 -16.05 27.76 -34.13
N ARG A 326 -16.91 28.36 -34.95
CA ARG A 326 -16.61 29.36 -35.98
C ARG A 326 -17.73 30.42 -36.03
N PRO A 327 -17.50 31.63 -36.59
CA PRO A 327 -18.51 32.69 -36.63
C PRO A 327 -19.82 32.27 -37.31
N ASP A 328 -19.76 31.38 -38.30
CA ASP A 328 -20.90 30.84 -39.06
C ASP A 328 -21.65 29.71 -38.33
N THR A 329 -21.10 29.19 -37.22
CA THR A 329 -21.68 28.06 -36.46
C THR A 329 -22.42 28.49 -35.20
N VAL A 330 -22.32 29.77 -34.81
CA VAL A 330 -22.89 30.32 -33.58
C VAL A 330 -23.94 31.39 -33.87
N ASN A 331 -24.92 31.52 -32.97
CA ASN A 331 -25.95 32.54 -33.06
C ASN A 331 -25.66 33.67 -32.06
N THR A 332 -25.25 34.83 -32.56
CA THR A 332 -24.89 35.99 -31.74
C THR A 332 -26.10 36.82 -31.30
N GLN A 333 -27.26 36.67 -31.96
CA GLN A 333 -28.49 37.39 -31.61
C GLN A 333 -29.28 36.72 -30.48
N SER A 334 -29.14 35.40 -30.31
CA SER A 334 -29.81 34.62 -29.27
C SER A 334 -28.85 33.67 -28.57
N VAL A 335 -28.43 34.03 -27.35
CA VAL A 335 -27.49 33.26 -26.54
C VAL A 335 -27.96 31.82 -26.33
N PHE A 336 -29.24 31.60 -26.06
CA PHE A 336 -29.81 30.27 -25.76
C PHE A 336 -30.24 29.48 -27.00
N SER A 337 -29.77 29.85 -28.19
CA SER A 337 -29.98 29.06 -29.42
C SER A 337 -29.32 27.69 -29.33
N ALA A 338 -29.96 26.66 -29.92
CA ALA A 338 -29.39 25.31 -30.03
C ALA A 338 -28.04 25.31 -30.78
N GLN A 339 -27.80 26.28 -31.67
CA GLN A 339 -26.53 26.45 -32.37
C GLN A 339 -25.36 26.78 -31.41
N ASN A 340 -25.64 27.38 -30.25
CA ASN A 340 -24.61 27.71 -29.26
C ASN A 340 -24.33 26.54 -28.29
N ALA A 341 -25.06 25.42 -28.37
CA ALA A 341 -24.87 24.29 -27.46
C ALA A 341 -23.43 23.71 -27.48
N PRO A 342 -22.75 23.55 -28.64
CA PRO A 342 -21.35 23.12 -28.68
C PRO A 342 -20.41 24.10 -27.97
N LEU A 343 -20.67 25.42 -28.07
CA LEU A 343 -19.90 26.45 -27.38
C LEU A 343 -20.09 26.36 -25.86
N PHE A 344 -21.33 26.24 -25.37
CA PHE A 344 -21.60 26.01 -23.95
C PHE A 344 -20.93 24.74 -23.44
N PHE A 345 -21.01 23.63 -24.18
CA PHE A 345 -20.37 22.37 -23.81
C PHE A 345 -18.84 22.51 -23.74
N ALA A 346 -18.24 23.22 -24.69
CA ALA A 346 -16.79 23.39 -24.76
C ALA A 346 -16.27 24.26 -23.60
N VAL A 347 -16.93 25.39 -23.32
CA VAL A 347 -16.60 26.28 -22.19
C VAL A 347 -16.85 25.58 -20.86
N PHE A 348 -17.96 24.83 -20.74
CA PHE A 348 -18.23 23.99 -19.57
C PHE A 348 -17.15 22.95 -19.35
N SER A 349 -16.72 22.23 -20.39
CA SER A 349 -15.71 21.17 -20.29
C SER A 349 -14.33 21.75 -19.92
N ALA A 350 -13.93 22.85 -20.57
CA ALA A 350 -12.70 23.56 -20.22
C ALA A 350 -12.73 24.05 -18.76
N GLY A 351 -13.86 24.62 -18.34
CA GLY A 351 -14.11 25.08 -16.97
C GLY A 351 -14.15 23.94 -15.94
N MET A 352 -14.73 22.79 -16.28
CA MET A 352 -14.77 21.61 -15.42
C MET A 352 -13.36 21.09 -15.17
N GLY A 353 -12.54 21.04 -16.21
CA GLY A 353 -11.12 20.71 -16.07
C GLY A 353 -10.38 21.68 -15.12
N LEU A 354 -10.62 22.99 -15.25
CA LEU A 354 -10.04 24.02 -14.38
C LEU A 354 -10.47 23.85 -12.91
N VAL A 355 -11.76 23.65 -12.65
CA VAL A 355 -12.28 23.47 -11.28
C VAL A 355 -11.66 22.23 -10.65
N LEU A 356 -11.69 21.10 -11.36
CA LEU A 356 -11.23 19.83 -10.83
C LEU A 356 -9.73 19.79 -10.63
N ILE A 357 -8.93 20.37 -11.54
CA ILE A 357 -7.48 20.39 -11.37
C ILE A 357 -7.10 21.32 -10.20
N THR A 358 -7.76 22.47 -10.05
CA THR A 358 -7.55 23.39 -8.94
C THR A 358 -7.86 22.69 -7.62
N GLN A 359 -9.05 22.09 -7.49
CA GLN A 359 -9.44 21.33 -6.29
C GLN A 359 -8.43 20.23 -5.96
N THR A 360 -8.07 19.43 -6.96
CA THR A 360 -7.29 18.21 -6.76
C THR A 360 -5.83 18.53 -6.46
N MET A 361 -5.20 19.38 -7.27
CA MET A 361 -3.79 19.70 -7.14
C MET A 361 -3.51 20.57 -5.92
N THR A 362 -4.39 21.53 -5.60
CA THR A 362 -4.24 22.33 -4.36
C THR A 362 -4.24 21.43 -3.13
N MET A 363 -5.15 20.45 -3.04
CA MET A 363 -5.18 19.53 -1.89
C MET A 363 -4.01 18.55 -1.90
N TRP A 364 -3.61 18.04 -3.07
CA TRP A 364 -2.49 17.11 -3.17
C TRP A 364 -1.18 17.77 -2.71
N VAL A 365 -0.88 18.96 -3.22
CA VAL A 365 0.32 19.72 -2.87
C VAL A 365 0.33 20.09 -1.39
N LYS A 366 -0.79 20.60 -0.85
CA LYS A 366 -0.90 21.00 0.56
C LYS A 366 -0.68 19.87 1.57
N GLN A 367 -1.05 18.63 1.21
CA GLN A 367 -0.81 17.43 2.04
C GLN A 367 0.66 17.05 2.16
N LEU A 368 1.49 17.48 1.22
CA LEU A 368 2.91 17.12 1.16
C LEU A 368 3.79 18.13 1.89
N TYR A 369 3.19 19.20 2.43
CA TYR A 369 3.94 20.20 3.16
C TYR A 369 4.45 19.65 4.49
N PRO A 370 5.72 19.90 4.84
CA PRO A 370 6.22 19.66 6.19
C PRO A 370 5.34 20.41 7.20
N GLU A 371 4.91 19.74 8.26
CA GLU A 371 3.98 20.32 9.24
C GLU A 371 4.51 21.62 9.87
N GLN A 372 5.82 21.71 10.05
CA GLN A 372 6.51 22.83 10.70
C GLN A 372 6.73 24.03 9.76
N SER A 373 6.45 23.89 8.46
CA SER A 373 6.77 24.90 7.44
C SER A 373 5.64 25.11 6.43
N ARG A 374 4.39 24.83 6.82
CA ARG A 374 3.21 24.93 5.94
C ARG A 374 3.01 26.32 5.37
N GLY A 375 3.25 27.38 6.16
CA GLY A 375 3.12 28.75 5.70
C GLY A 375 4.17 29.10 4.65
N GLN A 376 5.42 28.74 4.88
CA GLN A 376 6.51 28.96 3.93
C GLN A 376 6.30 28.21 2.60
N PHE A 377 5.74 27.00 2.64
CA PHE A 377 5.48 26.18 1.46
C PHE A 377 4.31 26.68 0.59
N GLU A 378 3.43 27.56 1.10
CA GLU A 378 2.47 28.28 0.25
C GLU A 378 3.17 29.20 -0.76
N GLY A 379 4.37 29.71 -0.44
CA GLY A 379 5.20 30.46 -1.39
C GLY A 379 5.66 29.60 -2.57
N ILE A 380 6.02 28.33 -2.30
CA ILE A 380 6.34 27.36 -3.35
C ILE A 380 5.10 27.11 -4.23
N ARG A 381 3.91 27.01 -3.62
CA ARG A 381 2.67 26.83 -4.40
C ARG A 381 2.48 27.97 -5.39
N ILE A 382 2.61 29.22 -4.94
CA ILE A 382 2.38 30.39 -5.79
C ILE A 382 3.37 30.47 -6.94
N LEU A 383 4.62 30.05 -6.72
CA LEU A 383 5.59 29.94 -7.79
C LEU A 383 5.07 29.09 -8.96
N PHE A 384 4.53 27.89 -8.67
CA PHE A 384 4.08 26.93 -9.69
C PHE A 384 2.64 27.11 -10.16
N PHE A 385 1.76 27.69 -9.33
CA PHE A 385 0.35 27.88 -9.66
C PHE A 385 0.08 29.24 -10.32
N VAL A 386 0.89 30.25 -10.04
CA VAL A 386 0.63 31.64 -10.44
C VAL A 386 1.81 32.24 -11.18
N LEU A 387 2.96 32.44 -10.54
CA LEU A 387 4.08 33.22 -11.11
C LEU A 387 4.59 32.63 -12.43
N THR A 388 5.03 31.36 -12.40
CA THR A 388 5.58 30.68 -13.59
C THR A 388 4.53 30.53 -14.69
N PRO A 389 3.29 30.04 -14.43
CA PRO A 389 2.25 29.98 -15.44
C PRO A 389 1.89 31.30 -16.09
N MET A 390 1.75 32.36 -15.30
CA MET A 390 1.28 33.65 -15.79
C MET A 390 2.33 34.32 -16.69
N ILE A 391 3.61 34.27 -16.32
CA ILE A 391 4.69 34.81 -17.15
C ILE A 391 4.83 34.01 -18.45
N ILE A 392 4.99 32.68 -18.36
CA ILE A 392 5.27 31.85 -19.53
C ILE A 392 4.05 31.76 -20.45
N GLY A 393 2.86 31.53 -19.90
CA GLY A 393 1.62 31.39 -20.66
C GLY A 393 1.27 32.65 -21.44
N THR A 394 1.41 33.82 -20.83
CA THR A 394 1.14 35.12 -21.49
C THR A 394 2.13 35.40 -22.62
N ILE A 395 3.43 35.10 -22.42
CA ILE A 395 4.44 35.24 -23.47
C ILE A 395 4.11 34.35 -24.67
N ILE A 396 3.79 33.08 -24.43
CA ILE A 396 3.45 32.12 -25.50
C ILE A 396 2.16 32.54 -26.21
N GLY A 397 1.11 32.93 -25.48
CA GLY A 397 -0.15 33.42 -26.06
C GLY A 397 0.07 34.61 -26.99
N ASN A 398 0.87 35.59 -26.56
CA ASN A 398 1.22 36.74 -27.38
C ASN A 398 1.97 36.36 -28.67
N ILE A 399 2.88 35.38 -28.62
CA ILE A 399 3.61 34.88 -29.81
C ILE A 399 2.63 34.21 -30.79
N ILE A 400 1.71 33.39 -30.30
CA ILE A 400 0.72 32.71 -31.14
C ILE A 400 -0.19 33.72 -31.83
N ILE A 401 -0.65 34.75 -31.11
CA ILE A 401 -1.54 35.78 -31.64
C ILE A 401 -0.84 36.65 -32.68
N LYS A 402 0.40 37.10 -32.42
CA LYS A 402 1.18 37.92 -33.36
C LYS A 402 1.46 37.22 -34.70
N ASN A 403 1.58 35.89 -34.67
CA ASN A 403 1.79 35.07 -35.86
C ASN A 403 0.48 34.51 -36.44
N GLY A 404 -0.67 34.81 -35.83
CA GLY A 404 -2.00 34.44 -36.31
C GLY A 404 -2.56 35.49 -37.27
N ALA A 405 -3.21 35.05 -38.36
CA ALA A 405 -3.61 35.89 -39.50
C ALA A 405 -4.81 36.85 -39.25
N GLY A 406 -4.97 37.38 -38.04
CA GLY A 406 -6.07 38.29 -37.69
C GLY A 406 -5.58 39.59 -37.09
N SER A 407 -5.64 40.68 -37.85
CA SER A 407 -5.45 42.02 -37.32
C SER A 407 -6.57 42.96 -37.75
N ILE A 408 -7.01 43.84 -36.85
CA ILE A 408 -7.96 44.93 -37.12
C ILE A 408 -7.29 46.26 -36.84
N VAL A 409 -7.64 47.28 -37.62
CA VAL A 409 -7.22 48.65 -37.34
C VAL A 409 -8.27 49.25 -36.42
N ASN A 410 -7.87 49.64 -35.21
CA ASN A 410 -8.78 50.27 -34.24
C ASN A 410 -9.14 51.72 -34.67
N GLU A 411 -10.05 52.38 -33.92
CA GLU A 411 -10.51 53.76 -34.17
C GLU A 411 -9.39 54.82 -34.18
N TYR A 412 -8.17 54.45 -33.77
CA TYR A 412 -6.99 55.31 -33.72
C TYR A 412 -5.95 54.99 -34.80
N GLY A 413 -6.26 54.10 -35.76
CA GLY A 413 -5.34 53.73 -36.84
C GLY A 413 -4.25 52.73 -36.43
N ILE A 414 -4.36 52.10 -35.26
CA ILE A 414 -3.38 51.12 -34.75
C ILE A 414 -3.86 49.71 -35.09
N THR A 415 -2.98 48.92 -35.70
CA THR A 415 -3.20 47.51 -36.00
C THR A 415 -3.14 46.68 -34.72
N GLU A 416 -4.29 46.18 -34.26
CA GLU A 416 -4.43 45.28 -33.13
C GLU A 416 -4.58 43.82 -33.61
N ASN A 417 -3.81 42.90 -33.04
CA ASN A 417 -3.90 41.47 -33.37
C ASN A 417 -5.06 40.83 -32.58
N ILE A 418 -6.00 40.21 -33.29
CA ILE A 418 -7.14 39.52 -32.68
C ILE A 418 -6.77 38.07 -32.37
N PRO A 419 -7.15 37.53 -31.21
CA PRO A 419 -6.99 36.12 -30.94
C PRO A 419 -7.72 35.24 -31.97
N VAL A 420 -7.05 34.21 -32.48
CA VAL A 420 -7.58 33.25 -33.47
C VAL A 420 -7.79 31.87 -32.83
N GLU A 421 -8.55 31.00 -33.48
CA GLU A 421 -8.97 29.69 -32.93
C GLU A 421 -7.78 28.75 -32.65
N SER A 422 -6.62 29.01 -33.26
CA SER A 422 -5.38 28.24 -33.06
C SER A 422 -4.81 28.37 -31.64
N ILE A 423 -5.18 29.40 -30.86
CA ILE A 423 -4.76 29.51 -29.45
C ILE A 423 -5.25 28.32 -28.62
N TYR A 424 -6.47 27.84 -28.87
CA TYR A 424 -7.06 26.70 -28.17
C TYR A 424 -6.41 25.38 -28.60
N MET A 425 -6.00 25.29 -29.87
CA MET A 425 -5.28 24.14 -30.40
C MET A 425 -3.92 23.97 -29.73
N TRP A 426 -3.13 25.06 -29.69
CA TRP A 426 -1.83 25.06 -29.03
C TRP A 426 -1.95 24.80 -27.53
N ALA A 427 -2.96 25.38 -26.87
CA ALA A 427 -3.24 25.08 -25.47
C ALA A 427 -3.58 23.58 -25.25
N ALA A 428 -4.40 22.97 -26.12
CA ALA A 428 -4.75 21.55 -26.05
C ALA A 428 -3.54 20.62 -26.23
N ILE A 429 -2.62 20.98 -27.13
CA ILE A 429 -1.37 20.24 -27.34
C ILE A 429 -0.48 20.34 -26.09
N LEU A 430 -0.26 21.55 -25.58
CA LEU A 430 0.67 21.78 -24.47
C LEU A 430 0.16 21.17 -23.15
N VAL A 431 -1.15 21.24 -22.88
CA VAL A 431 -1.73 20.65 -21.65
C VAL A 431 -1.63 19.12 -21.62
N THR A 432 -1.51 18.47 -22.78
CA THR A 432 -1.26 17.01 -22.86
C THR A 432 0.07 16.64 -22.18
N GLY A 433 1.05 17.56 -22.17
CA GLY A 433 2.32 17.38 -21.46
C GLY A 433 2.15 17.17 -19.94
N ALA A 434 1.04 17.61 -19.34
CA ALA A 434 0.76 17.42 -17.91
C ALA A 434 0.61 15.95 -17.51
N PHE A 435 0.27 15.04 -18.45
CA PHE A 435 0.17 13.60 -18.14
C PHE A 435 1.50 12.97 -17.74
N ILE A 436 2.62 13.47 -18.25
CA ILE A 436 3.95 12.90 -17.98
C ILE A 436 4.33 13.04 -16.50
N PRO A 437 4.42 14.26 -15.92
CA PRO A 437 4.72 14.41 -14.49
C PRO A 437 3.61 13.83 -13.62
N LEU A 438 2.34 13.88 -14.07
CA LEU A 438 1.21 13.31 -13.34
C LEU A 438 1.32 11.79 -13.17
N PHE A 439 1.78 11.07 -14.20
CA PHE A 439 1.98 9.62 -14.15
C PHE A 439 3.00 9.24 -13.07
N PHE A 440 4.14 9.94 -13.02
CA PHE A 440 5.15 9.69 -12.01
C PHE A 440 4.68 10.14 -10.61
N ALA A 441 3.99 11.28 -10.50
CA ALA A 441 3.40 11.74 -9.24
C ALA A 441 2.43 10.69 -8.68
N ALA A 442 1.57 10.11 -9.55
CA ALA A 442 0.61 9.08 -9.16
C ALA A 442 1.29 7.85 -8.55
N LYS A 443 2.44 7.42 -9.09
CA LYS A 443 3.22 6.30 -8.55
C LYS A 443 3.69 6.56 -7.12
N HIS A 444 4.22 7.75 -6.85
CA HIS A 444 4.65 8.15 -5.51
C HIS A 444 3.47 8.30 -4.55
N TYR A 445 2.36 8.89 -5.01
CA TYR A 445 1.13 8.99 -4.24
C TYR A 445 0.62 7.62 -3.76
N TYR A 446 0.49 6.66 -4.66
CA TYR A 446 0.03 5.32 -4.27
C TYR A 446 1.04 4.60 -3.38
N LYS A 447 2.34 4.89 -3.50
CA LYS A 447 3.35 4.38 -2.55
C LYS A 447 3.11 4.94 -1.14
N ARG A 448 2.93 6.25 -1.00
CA ARG A 448 2.69 6.91 0.29
C ARG A 448 1.37 6.48 0.93
N VAL A 449 0.29 6.46 0.16
CA VAL A 449 -1.05 6.17 0.70
C VAL A 449 -1.23 4.71 1.10
N ASN A 450 -0.54 3.78 0.42
CA ASN A 450 -0.65 2.36 0.73
C ASN A 450 0.32 1.89 1.84
N ASN A 451 1.37 2.66 2.14
CA ASN A 451 2.38 2.30 3.14
C ASN A 451 2.22 3.15 4.42
N LYS A 452 1.07 3.02 5.09
CA LYS A 452 0.81 3.68 6.40
C LYS A 452 1.43 2.87 7.54
N ASP A 453 1.72 3.49 8.67
CA ASP A 453 2.22 2.78 9.85
C ASP A 453 1.18 1.80 10.40
N ILE A 454 1.64 0.68 10.93
CA ILE A 454 0.81 -0.27 11.69
C ILE A 454 0.90 0.05 13.18
N HIS A 455 -0.20 -0.17 13.89
CA HIS A 455 -0.21 -0.15 15.34
C HIS A 455 0.04 -1.57 15.88
N PRO A 456 0.95 -1.76 16.86
CA PRO A 456 1.18 -3.04 17.50
C PRO A 456 -0.09 -3.64 18.12
N LEU A 457 -0.32 -4.93 17.90
CA LEU A 457 -1.34 -5.71 18.59
C LEU A 457 -0.72 -6.97 19.19
N LEU A 458 -0.90 -7.16 20.50
CA LEU A 458 -0.47 -8.37 21.19
C LEU A 458 -1.59 -9.41 21.20
N THR A 459 -1.19 -10.65 20.93
CA THR A 459 -2.03 -11.82 21.20
C THR A 459 -2.07 -12.09 22.71
N VAL A 460 -3.03 -12.90 23.15
CA VAL A 460 -3.13 -13.31 24.57
C VAL A 460 -1.90 -14.10 25.06
N TRP A 461 -1.16 -14.74 24.15
CA TRP A 461 0.07 -15.46 24.46
C TRP A 461 1.28 -14.53 24.46
N GLY A 462 1.35 -13.58 23.52
CA GLY A 462 2.39 -12.54 23.52
C GLY A 462 2.36 -11.67 24.78
N GLU A 463 1.16 -11.38 25.31
CA GLU A 463 0.99 -10.71 26.61
C GLU A 463 1.59 -11.49 27.78
N LYS A 464 1.65 -12.82 27.68
CA LYS A 464 2.14 -13.75 28.72
C LYS A 464 3.46 -14.42 28.35
N LEU A 465 4.19 -13.88 27.39
CA LEU A 465 5.39 -14.49 26.85
C LEU A 465 6.45 -14.69 27.95
N ASN A 466 6.98 -15.91 28.05
CA ASN A 466 8.18 -16.16 28.83
C ASN A 466 9.39 -15.54 28.10
N LYS A 467 9.85 -14.38 28.57
CA LYS A 467 10.97 -13.65 27.94
C LYS A 467 12.34 -14.24 28.26
N GLU A 468 12.47 -15.05 29.31
CA GLU A 468 13.76 -15.65 29.66
C GLU A 468 14.13 -16.76 28.66
N CYS A 469 13.15 -17.58 28.29
CA CYS A 469 13.33 -18.66 27.34
C CYS A 469 12.00 -18.97 26.62
N PRO A 470 11.63 -18.18 25.60
CA PRO A 470 10.43 -18.45 24.81
C PRO A 470 10.62 -19.72 23.98
N LEU A 471 9.52 -20.43 23.68
CA LEU A 471 9.51 -21.63 22.83
C LEU A 471 10.55 -22.69 23.28
N ASN A 472 10.55 -23.03 24.57
CA ASN A 472 11.47 -23.97 25.20
C ASN A 472 11.03 -25.45 25.07
N ASP A 473 10.18 -25.76 24.10
CA ASP A 473 9.85 -27.14 23.73
C ASP A 473 10.90 -27.70 22.77
N TYR A 474 11.19 -29.01 22.87
CA TYR A 474 12.20 -29.63 22.01
C TYR A 474 11.84 -29.44 20.51
N PRO A 475 12.70 -28.78 19.69
CA PRO A 475 12.31 -28.34 18.35
C PRO A 475 12.15 -29.43 17.29
N ARG A 476 12.64 -30.67 17.55
CA ARG A 476 12.60 -31.79 16.59
C ARG A 476 11.78 -32.97 17.12
N PRO A 477 10.44 -32.92 17.09
CA PRO A 477 9.57 -33.99 17.59
C PRO A 477 9.83 -35.40 17.01
N GLN A 478 10.52 -35.51 15.88
CA GLN A 478 10.82 -36.77 15.20
C GLN A 478 12.24 -37.32 15.48
N LEU A 479 13.06 -36.58 16.22
CA LEU A 479 14.42 -36.96 16.61
C LEU A 479 14.68 -36.50 18.05
N GLU A 480 13.76 -36.82 18.95
CA GLU A 480 13.80 -36.36 20.34
C GLU A 480 14.98 -36.98 21.10
N ARG A 481 15.74 -36.12 21.78
CA ARG A 481 16.82 -36.47 22.70
C ARG A 481 16.67 -35.76 24.03
N LYS A 482 17.22 -36.37 25.08
CA LYS A 482 17.15 -35.84 26.46
C LYS A 482 18.14 -34.72 26.72
N GLN A 483 19.34 -34.78 26.14
CA GLN A 483 20.43 -33.84 26.43
C GLN A 483 20.44 -32.70 25.40
N TRP A 484 19.79 -31.60 25.75
CA TRP A 484 19.77 -30.40 24.92
C TRP A 484 19.60 -29.15 25.80
N GLN A 485 19.91 -27.99 25.24
CA GLN A 485 19.79 -26.70 25.91
C GLN A 485 19.22 -25.67 24.93
N CYS A 486 18.08 -25.07 25.27
CA CYS A 486 17.54 -23.95 24.51
C CYS A 486 18.38 -22.69 24.72
N LEU A 487 18.67 -21.99 23.62
CA LEU A 487 19.41 -20.73 23.62
C LEU A 487 18.52 -19.53 23.25
N ASN A 488 17.19 -19.70 23.23
CA ASN A 488 16.26 -18.58 23.10
C ASN A 488 16.34 -17.64 24.32
N GLY A 489 15.78 -16.44 24.19
CA GLY A 489 15.82 -15.39 25.21
C GLY A 489 16.56 -14.15 24.71
N ALA A 490 17.03 -13.31 25.63
CA ALA A 490 17.75 -12.09 25.27
C ALA A 490 19.11 -12.40 24.62
N TRP A 491 19.39 -11.75 23.50
CA TRP A 491 20.70 -11.67 22.84
C TRP A 491 21.02 -10.20 22.64
N GLN A 492 22.30 -9.84 22.63
CA GLN A 492 22.69 -8.51 22.17
C GLN A 492 22.58 -8.45 20.66
N TYR A 493 22.19 -7.29 20.11
CA TYR A 493 22.09 -7.11 18.66
C TYR A 493 22.67 -5.78 18.17
N ALA A 494 22.99 -5.73 16.89
CA ALA A 494 23.30 -4.49 16.17
C ALA A 494 22.92 -4.64 14.69
N ILE A 495 22.51 -3.55 14.03
CA ILE A 495 22.41 -3.53 12.56
C ILE A 495 23.45 -2.55 12.02
N SER A 496 24.30 -3.03 11.12
CA SER A 496 25.36 -2.23 10.51
C SER A 496 25.34 -2.34 8.99
N ASP A 497 25.89 -1.35 8.30
CA ASP A 497 26.02 -1.35 6.83
C ASP A 497 27.24 -2.18 6.35
N GLY A 498 27.98 -2.80 7.28
CA GLY A 498 29.21 -3.55 7.03
C GLY A 498 29.11 -5.04 7.33
N LYS A 499 30.12 -5.80 6.91
CA LYS A 499 30.26 -7.25 7.19
C LYS A 499 31.21 -7.57 8.33
N GLU A 500 31.73 -6.55 9.00
CA GLU A 500 32.61 -6.71 10.16
C GLU A 500 31.78 -6.80 11.45
N ILE A 501 32.28 -7.60 12.39
CA ILE A 501 31.67 -7.73 13.71
C ILE A 501 31.67 -6.34 14.38
N PRO A 502 30.52 -5.84 14.85
CA PRO A 502 30.44 -4.50 15.42
C PRO A 502 31.16 -4.42 16.77
N GLN A 503 31.83 -3.29 17.01
CA GLN A 503 32.45 -3.00 18.30
C GLN A 503 31.41 -2.56 19.35
N ASN A 504 30.33 -1.92 18.90
CA ASN A 504 29.23 -1.43 19.73
C ASN A 504 27.93 -2.17 19.39
N TRP A 505 27.16 -2.52 20.41
CA TRP A 505 25.88 -3.21 20.28
C TRP A 505 24.72 -2.21 20.51
N ASP A 506 23.67 -2.31 19.71
CA ASP A 506 22.53 -1.37 19.73
C ASP A 506 21.60 -1.60 20.93
N GLY A 507 21.53 -2.84 21.44
CA GLY A 507 20.66 -3.21 22.55
C GLY A 507 20.47 -4.72 22.64
N GLU A 508 19.32 -5.12 23.19
CA GLU A 508 18.90 -6.53 23.28
C GLU A 508 17.75 -6.83 22.31
N ILE A 509 17.77 -8.06 21.78
CA ILE A 509 16.71 -8.65 20.97
C ILE A 509 16.29 -9.97 21.58
N LEU A 510 14.99 -10.23 21.62
CA LEU A 510 14.46 -11.50 22.08
C LEU A 510 14.47 -12.54 20.95
N VAL A 511 15.39 -13.50 20.99
CA VAL A 511 15.43 -14.64 20.06
C VAL A 511 14.38 -15.68 20.49
N PRO A 512 13.56 -16.21 19.56
CA PRO A 512 13.74 -16.20 18.11
C PRO A 512 12.76 -15.29 17.38
N PHE A 513 12.56 -14.06 17.85
CA PHE A 513 11.66 -13.11 17.21
C PHE A 513 12.46 -12.16 16.30
N SER A 514 12.00 -12.00 15.06
CA SER A 514 12.61 -11.09 14.07
C SER A 514 12.61 -9.63 14.57
N PRO A 515 13.63 -8.81 14.23
CA PRO A 515 13.75 -7.45 14.76
C PRO A 515 12.58 -6.54 14.38
N GLU A 516 11.80 -6.88 13.35
CA GLU A 516 10.63 -6.11 12.92
C GLU A 516 9.41 -6.29 13.81
N CYS A 517 9.30 -7.39 14.54
CA CYS A 517 8.10 -7.72 15.29
C CYS A 517 8.13 -7.15 16.72
N VAL A 518 6.96 -7.05 17.34
CA VAL A 518 6.78 -6.41 18.65
C VAL A 518 7.45 -7.23 19.76
N LEU A 519 7.35 -8.56 19.70
CA LEU A 519 7.88 -9.46 20.72
C LEU A 519 9.42 -9.45 20.78
N SER A 520 10.09 -9.06 19.71
CA SER A 520 11.56 -8.92 19.68
C SER A 520 12.08 -7.84 20.62
N GLY A 521 11.25 -6.83 20.93
CA GLY A 521 11.67 -5.61 21.63
C GLY A 521 12.36 -4.56 20.75
N VAL A 522 12.62 -4.84 19.48
CA VAL A 522 13.41 -3.98 18.58
C VAL A 522 12.55 -3.10 17.66
N GLN A 523 11.58 -3.70 16.95
CA GLN A 523 10.71 -3.04 15.97
C GLN A 523 11.45 -2.20 14.91
N ARG A 524 12.56 -2.74 14.39
CA ARG A 524 13.39 -2.09 13.37
C ARG A 524 13.56 -3.01 12.17
N LYS A 525 13.31 -2.48 10.97
CA LYS A 525 13.45 -3.20 9.70
C LYS A 525 14.91 -3.31 9.28
N LEU A 526 15.36 -4.52 8.95
CA LEU A 526 16.62 -4.74 8.26
C LEU A 526 16.49 -4.33 6.78
N MET A 527 17.37 -3.46 6.31
CA MET A 527 17.38 -3.05 4.90
C MET A 527 18.39 -3.87 4.08
N PRO A 528 18.15 -4.07 2.77
CA PRO A 528 19.11 -4.73 1.89
C PRO A 528 20.50 -4.09 1.97
N GLY A 529 21.54 -4.93 2.00
CA GLY A 529 22.92 -4.51 2.19
C GLY A 529 23.36 -4.30 3.64
N GLN A 530 22.43 -4.30 4.60
CA GLN A 530 22.76 -4.28 6.02
C GLN A 530 22.96 -5.69 6.58
N THR A 531 23.69 -5.77 7.70
CA THR A 531 23.90 -7.00 8.46
C THR A 531 23.32 -6.84 9.85
N LEU A 532 22.48 -7.79 10.25
CA LEU A 532 22.00 -7.95 11.61
C LEU A 532 22.93 -8.89 12.36
N TRP A 533 23.54 -8.39 13.41
CA TRP A 533 24.44 -9.12 14.29
C TRP A 533 23.71 -9.51 15.57
N TYR A 534 24.00 -10.71 16.05
CA TYR A 534 23.56 -11.24 17.33
C TYR A 534 24.77 -11.67 18.15
N ARG A 535 24.75 -11.45 19.46
CA ARG A 535 25.75 -11.96 20.39
C ARG A 535 25.11 -12.50 21.66
N ARG A 536 25.56 -13.67 22.09
CA ARG A 536 25.19 -14.25 23.38
C ARG A 536 26.37 -15.01 23.98
N THR A 537 26.52 -14.85 25.29
CA THR A 537 27.41 -15.69 26.09
C THR A 537 26.63 -16.88 26.63
N VAL A 538 27.15 -18.08 26.44
CA VAL A 538 26.57 -19.33 26.92
C VAL A 538 27.60 -20.04 27.80
N ARG A 539 27.14 -20.56 28.94
CA ARG A 539 27.99 -21.32 29.84
C ARG A 539 27.85 -22.82 29.60
N PHE A 540 28.98 -23.49 29.39
CA PHE A 540 29.07 -24.95 29.33
C PHE A 540 29.90 -25.44 30.51
N ASP A 541 29.26 -26.10 31.49
CA ASP A 541 29.94 -26.51 32.72
C ASP A 541 30.93 -27.67 32.53
N LYS A 542 30.80 -28.43 31.43
CA LYS A 542 31.67 -29.55 31.08
C LYS A 542 31.86 -29.61 29.56
N MET A 543 33.05 -29.99 29.13
CA MET A 543 33.27 -30.35 27.72
C MET A 543 32.54 -31.66 27.38
N PRO A 544 32.10 -31.83 26.11
CA PRO A 544 31.65 -33.12 25.61
C PRO A 544 32.73 -34.19 25.82
N ALA A 545 32.32 -35.43 26.11
CA ALA A 545 33.27 -36.54 26.20
C ALA A 545 33.99 -36.76 24.86
N ARG A 546 35.11 -37.51 24.86
CA ARG A 546 35.94 -37.73 23.66
C ARG A 546 35.15 -38.31 22.47
N ASP A 547 34.15 -39.14 22.76
CA ASP A 547 33.26 -39.81 21.84
C ASP A 547 31.89 -39.11 21.69
N GLU A 548 31.77 -37.86 22.14
CA GLU A 548 30.61 -37.00 22.00
C GLU A 548 30.93 -35.77 21.16
N ARG A 549 29.89 -35.12 20.64
CA ARG A 549 29.92 -33.86 19.91
C ARG A 549 28.85 -32.93 20.44
N LEU A 550 29.13 -31.64 20.43
CA LEU A 550 28.16 -30.59 20.72
C LEU A 550 27.76 -29.89 19.42
N LEU A 551 26.48 -30.01 19.07
CA LEU A 551 25.91 -29.40 17.87
C LEU A 551 25.15 -28.13 18.24
N LEU A 552 25.45 -27.02 17.57
CA LEU A 552 24.69 -25.78 17.66
C LEU A 552 23.68 -25.71 16.50
N HIS A 553 22.40 -25.72 16.84
CA HIS A 553 21.28 -25.77 15.90
C HIS A 553 20.57 -24.44 15.78
N PHE A 554 20.09 -24.17 14.56
CA PHE A 554 19.20 -23.07 14.22
C PHE A 554 17.98 -23.64 13.49
N GLY A 555 16.78 -23.32 13.96
CA GLY A 555 15.55 -23.77 13.30
C GLY A 555 15.36 -23.13 11.93
N ALA A 556 15.67 -21.84 11.82
CA ALA A 556 15.66 -21.06 10.59
C ALA A 556 16.28 -19.67 10.84
N ALA A 557 16.89 -19.09 9.81
CA ALA A 557 17.41 -17.73 9.82
C ALA A 557 17.14 -17.07 8.47
N ASP A 558 16.41 -15.94 8.43
CA ASP A 558 16.11 -15.24 7.18
C ASP A 558 17.15 -14.12 6.94
N GLN A 559 18.14 -14.24 6.05
CA GLN A 559 18.26 -15.29 5.03
C GLN A 559 19.64 -15.94 4.86
N HIS A 560 20.72 -15.17 4.94
CA HIS A 560 22.08 -15.70 4.90
C HIS A 560 22.68 -15.55 6.28
N CYS A 561 23.01 -16.67 6.93
CA CYS A 561 23.52 -16.69 8.29
C CYS A 561 24.97 -17.16 8.34
N THR A 562 25.85 -16.46 9.06
CA THR A 562 27.20 -16.95 9.41
C THR A 562 27.36 -16.95 10.91
N VAL A 563 27.89 -18.03 11.47
CA VAL A 563 28.00 -18.23 12.91
C VAL A 563 29.46 -18.32 13.32
N TYR A 564 29.78 -17.66 14.43
CA TYR A 564 31.09 -17.63 15.05
C TYR A 564 30.97 -18.12 16.49
N VAL A 565 31.89 -18.97 16.92
CA VAL A 565 31.99 -19.48 18.29
C VAL A 565 33.42 -19.33 18.76
N GLY A 566 33.63 -18.71 19.92
CA GLY A 566 34.98 -18.44 20.44
C GLY A 566 35.86 -17.64 19.47
N GLY A 567 35.27 -16.72 18.72
CA GLY A 567 35.96 -15.89 17.71
C GLY A 567 36.31 -16.57 16.39
N LYS A 568 35.95 -17.85 16.19
CA LYS A 568 36.20 -18.61 14.95
C LYS A 568 34.89 -18.88 14.21
N ILE A 569 34.93 -18.96 12.88
CA ILE A 569 33.77 -19.33 12.07
C ILE A 569 33.41 -20.80 12.32
N ALA A 570 32.18 -21.05 12.75
CA ALA A 570 31.59 -22.39 12.84
C ALA A 570 31.01 -22.85 11.49
N GLY A 571 30.40 -21.93 10.74
CA GLY A 571 29.90 -22.20 9.39
C GLY A 571 28.91 -21.15 8.89
N SER A 572 28.33 -21.37 7.71
CA SER A 572 27.32 -20.50 7.10
C SER A 572 26.17 -21.26 6.43
N HIS A 573 25.01 -20.63 6.35
CA HIS A 573 23.78 -21.15 5.76
C HIS A 573 23.14 -20.13 4.81
N SER A 574 22.44 -20.63 3.80
CA SER A 574 21.59 -19.84 2.88
C SER A 574 20.21 -20.48 2.77
N GLY A 575 19.19 -19.64 2.86
CA GLY A 575 17.77 -20.01 2.78
C GLY A 575 17.04 -19.72 4.10
N GLY A 576 15.88 -19.08 4.01
CA GLY A 576 15.21 -18.50 5.17
C GLY A 576 14.41 -19.45 6.06
N TYR A 577 14.19 -20.70 5.67
CA TYR A 577 13.10 -21.52 6.23
C TYR A 577 13.51 -22.92 6.72
N TRP A 578 14.74 -23.34 6.50
CA TRP A 578 15.18 -24.71 6.78
C TRP A 578 16.19 -24.76 7.93
N PRO A 579 16.15 -25.81 8.77
CA PRO A 579 17.07 -25.93 9.87
C PRO A 579 18.47 -26.29 9.40
N PHE A 580 19.47 -25.86 10.18
CA PHE A 580 20.87 -26.21 10.00
C PHE A 580 21.58 -26.29 11.35
N TYR A 581 22.77 -26.89 11.35
CA TYR A 581 23.60 -26.98 12.55
C TYR A 581 25.08 -27.01 12.21
N PHE A 582 25.90 -26.69 13.20
CA PHE A 582 27.35 -26.80 13.14
C PHE A 582 27.87 -27.58 14.34
N ASP A 583 28.88 -28.42 14.12
CA ASP A 583 29.64 -29.03 15.21
C ASP A 583 30.58 -27.98 15.81
N ILE A 584 30.35 -27.63 17.07
CA ILE A 584 31.10 -26.59 17.79
C ILE A 584 32.02 -27.18 18.86
N THR A 585 32.16 -28.50 18.92
CA THR A 585 32.92 -29.23 19.95
C THR A 585 34.34 -28.68 20.11
N GLY A 586 35.02 -28.45 18.99
CA GLY A 586 36.40 -27.92 18.96
C GLY A 586 36.51 -26.39 19.03
N LEU A 587 35.40 -25.67 19.18
CA LEU A 587 35.33 -24.21 19.20
C LEU A 587 34.99 -23.62 20.58
N ILE A 588 34.60 -24.47 21.53
CA ILE A 588 34.24 -24.08 22.89
C ILE A 588 35.31 -24.45 23.92
N ASN A 589 35.23 -23.83 25.10
CA ASN A 589 35.98 -24.14 26.31
C ASN A 589 35.01 -24.40 27.48
N GLU A 590 35.50 -24.90 28.62
CA GLU A 590 34.69 -24.94 29.85
C GLU A 590 34.40 -23.52 30.36
N GLY A 591 33.20 -23.32 30.91
CA GLY A 591 32.74 -22.02 31.37
C GLY A 591 32.06 -21.20 30.28
N GLU A 592 32.33 -19.90 30.24
CA GLU A 592 31.65 -18.96 29.35
C GLU A 592 32.22 -18.98 27.93
N ASN A 593 31.34 -19.05 26.94
CA ASN A 593 31.66 -19.06 25.53
C ASN A 593 30.80 -18.05 24.78
N GLU A 594 31.41 -17.30 23.87
CA GLU A 594 30.72 -16.33 23.04
C GLU A 594 30.24 -16.98 21.73
N ILE A 595 28.96 -16.75 21.42
CA ILE A 595 28.34 -17.09 20.14
C ILE A 595 27.93 -15.79 19.47
N ILE A 596 28.41 -15.58 18.24
CA ILE A 596 28.00 -14.46 17.38
C ILE A 596 27.36 -15.03 16.12
N ALA A 597 26.23 -14.47 15.70
CA ALA A 597 25.62 -14.77 14.40
C ALA A 597 25.45 -13.49 13.61
N SER A 598 25.76 -13.53 12.31
CA SER A 598 25.42 -12.47 11.36
C SER A 598 24.34 -12.95 10.42
N VAL A 599 23.37 -12.09 10.12
CA VAL A 599 22.29 -12.36 9.19
C VAL A 599 22.12 -11.21 8.21
N THR A 600 22.05 -11.52 6.92
CA THR A 600 21.68 -10.54 5.87
C THR A 600 20.44 -11.03 5.14
N ASP A 601 19.56 -10.09 4.77
CA ASP A 601 18.37 -10.35 3.96
C ASP A 601 18.13 -9.21 2.96
N ASP A 602 17.94 -9.58 1.69
CA ASP A 602 17.55 -8.65 0.61
C ASP A 602 16.03 -8.63 0.39
N THR A 603 15.29 -9.44 1.15
CA THR A 603 13.85 -9.64 1.10
C THR A 603 13.37 -9.88 -0.34
N ASN A 604 12.57 -8.98 -0.90
CA ASN A 604 11.96 -9.14 -2.21
C ASN A 604 12.82 -8.60 -3.37
N LEU A 605 14.07 -8.21 -3.11
CA LEU A 605 15.04 -7.74 -4.11
C LEU A 605 16.09 -8.80 -4.47
N GLY A 606 16.24 -9.83 -3.64
CA GLY A 606 17.17 -10.94 -3.84
C GLY A 606 16.62 -12.07 -4.73
N ASP A 607 17.44 -13.11 -4.90
CA ASP A 607 17.12 -14.33 -5.67
C ASP A 607 16.59 -15.47 -4.80
N GLU A 608 16.78 -15.39 -3.49
CA GLU A 608 16.25 -16.35 -2.53
C GLU A 608 14.71 -16.23 -2.38
N ALA A 609 14.08 -17.25 -1.81
CA ALA A 609 12.63 -17.27 -1.63
C ALA A 609 12.22 -16.37 -0.44
N TYR A 610 11.15 -15.60 -0.59
CA TYR A 610 10.72 -14.64 0.44
C TYR A 610 9.24 -14.73 0.81
N GLY A 611 8.43 -15.56 0.16
CA GLY A 611 7.00 -15.67 0.49
C GLY A 611 6.30 -14.30 0.44
N LYS A 612 5.29 -14.02 1.26
CA LYS A 612 4.56 -12.73 1.20
C LYS A 612 5.33 -11.51 1.77
N GLN A 613 6.64 -11.62 1.99
CA GLN A 613 7.48 -10.57 2.55
C GLN A 613 7.80 -9.47 1.54
N THR A 614 7.75 -8.21 1.97
CA THR A 614 8.18 -7.07 1.14
C THR A 614 8.70 -5.91 1.99
N LEU A 615 9.64 -5.16 1.43
CA LEU A 615 10.10 -3.91 2.01
C LEU A 615 8.99 -2.85 2.06
N ASN A 616 8.06 -2.89 1.09
CA ASN A 616 6.91 -2.00 0.99
C ASN A 616 5.63 -2.83 1.06
N ARG A 617 5.12 -3.04 2.28
CA ARG A 617 3.88 -3.78 2.56
C ARG A 617 2.66 -3.10 1.94
N GLY A 618 1.59 -3.86 1.79
CA GLY A 618 0.31 -3.33 1.31
C GLY A 618 -0.59 -4.40 0.70
N LYS A 619 -1.87 -4.38 1.08
CA LYS A 619 -2.89 -5.35 0.61
C LYS A 619 -2.53 -6.79 1.00
N ILE A 620 -2.11 -7.60 0.03
CA ILE A 620 -1.79 -9.04 0.17
C ILE A 620 -0.30 -9.32 0.42
N TRP A 621 0.47 -8.26 0.72
CA TRP A 621 1.90 -8.32 0.95
C TRP A 621 2.21 -7.73 2.32
N TYR A 622 3.00 -8.45 3.11
CA TYR A 622 3.17 -8.18 4.53
C TYR A 622 4.57 -7.66 4.84
N THR A 623 4.76 -7.20 6.07
CA THR A 623 6.07 -6.76 6.57
C THR A 623 7.10 -7.89 6.41
N GLY A 624 8.22 -7.56 5.76
CA GLY A 624 9.36 -8.49 5.66
C GLY A 624 9.95 -8.81 7.05
N GLN A 625 10.46 -10.01 7.20
CA GLN A 625 11.07 -10.56 8.41
C GLN A 625 12.52 -10.91 8.12
N SER A 626 13.38 -10.67 9.10
CA SER A 626 14.78 -11.01 8.99
C SER A 626 15.28 -11.68 10.27
N GLY A 627 16.52 -12.18 10.24
CA GLY A 627 17.21 -12.66 11.42
C GLY A 627 16.81 -14.07 11.85
N LEU A 628 17.12 -14.39 13.11
CA LEU A 628 16.85 -15.69 13.71
C LEU A 628 15.38 -15.74 14.15
N TRP A 629 14.54 -16.39 13.34
CA TRP A 629 13.07 -16.39 13.55
C TRP A 629 12.51 -17.74 14.05
N GLN A 630 13.34 -18.77 14.19
CA GLN A 630 13.00 -20.02 14.90
C GLN A 630 14.05 -20.36 15.97
N THR A 631 13.71 -21.29 16.87
CA THR A 631 14.51 -21.66 18.05
C THR A 631 15.98 -21.93 17.71
N VAL A 632 16.86 -21.45 18.59
CA VAL A 632 18.30 -21.75 18.61
C VAL A 632 18.58 -22.65 19.82
N TRP A 633 19.31 -23.73 19.64
CA TRP A 633 19.60 -24.67 20.73
C TRP A 633 20.92 -25.41 20.55
N CYS A 634 21.45 -25.97 21.63
CA CYS A 634 22.56 -26.92 21.59
C CYS A 634 22.06 -28.35 21.89
N GLU A 635 22.71 -29.34 21.30
CA GLU A 635 22.47 -30.76 21.59
C GLU A 635 23.80 -31.51 21.68
N THR A 636 23.95 -32.34 22.71
CA THR A 636 25.08 -33.27 22.82
C THR A 636 24.69 -34.60 22.21
N VAL A 637 25.51 -35.09 21.29
CA VAL A 637 25.30 -36.35 20.56
C VAL A 637 26.56 -37.21 20.58
N PRO A 638 26.48 -38.53 20.44
CA PRO A 638 27.65 -39.36 20.18
C PRO A 638 28.37 -38.96 18.86
N GLU A 639 29.66 -39.28 18.75
CA GLU A 639 30.45 -39.04 17.52
C GLU A 639 29.81 -39.68 16.29
N ASN A 640 29.25 -40.88 16.43
CA ASN A 640 28.42 -41.51 15.42
C ASN A 640 26.95 -41.52 15.90
N HIS A 641 26.13 -40.64 15.34
CA HIS A 641 24.76 -40.41 15.81
C HIS A 641 23.75 -40.42 14.67
N VAL A 642 22.48 -40.59 15.01
CA VAL A 642 21.37 -40.55 14.07
C VAL A 642 21.14 -39.11 13.60
N LYS A 643 21.54 -38.83 12.36
CA LYS A 643 21.33 -37.54 11.69
C LYS A 643 19.89 -37.34 11.29
N ASN A 644 19.28 -38.37 10.71
CA ASN A 644 17.92 -38.35 10.21
C ASN A 644 17.31 -39.75 10.21
N VAL A 645 15.99 -39.83 10.17
CA VAL A 645 15.23 -41.07 9.97
C VAL A 645 14.19 -40.85 8.87
N ARG A 646 14.02 -41.83 7.98
CA ARG A 646 12.92 -41.88 7.01
C ARG A 646 11.97 -42.99 7.43
N ILE A 647 10.70 -42.65 7.63
CA ILE A 647 9.67 -43.57 8.13
C ILE A 647 8.62 -43.81 7.05
N ASN A 648 8.50 -45.07 6.61
CA ASN A 648 7.61 -45.49 5.54
C ASN A 648 6.55 -46.48 6.06
N PRO A 649 5.34 -46.02 6.42
CA PRO A 649 4.24 -46.91 6.77
C PRO A 649 3.63 -47.57 5.52
N ASP A 650 3.49 -48.88 5.53
CA ASP A 650 2.75 -49.69 4.57
C ASP A 650 1.45 -50.19 5.22
N LEU A 651 0.38 -49.43 5.01
CA LEU A 651 -0.93 -49.71 5.60
C LEU A 651 -1.48 -51.08 5.18
N LYS A 652 -1.21 -51.53 3.96
CA LYS A 652 -1.78 -52.78 3.42
C LYS A 652 -1.10 -54.01 4.00
N LYS A 653 0.21 -53.93 4.25
CA LYS A 653 0.97 -55.02 4.88
C LYS A 653 0.92 -54.98 6.41
N GLY A 654 0.48 -53.87 7.00
CA GLY A 654 0.59 -53.65 8.45
C GLY A 654 2.05 -53.56 8.90
N GLU A 655 2.91 -52.98 8.05
CA GLU A 655 4.34 -52.86 8.29
C GLU A 655 4.79 -51.39 8.29
N VAL A 656 5.87 -51.09 8.99
CA VAL A 656 6.56 -49.80 8.91
C VAL A 656 8.05 -50.04 8.73
N GLU A 657 8.66 -49.28 7.84
CA GLU A 657 10.10 -49.31 7.59
C GLU A 657 10.76 -48.02 8.09
N PHE A 658 11.78 -48.17 8.92
CA PHE A 658 12.64 -47.09 9.41
C PHE A 658 13.98 -47.18 8.71
N THR A 659 14.32 -46.18 7.89
CA THR A 659 15.67 -46.03 7.32
C THR A 659 16.42 -44.94 8.09
N VAL A 660 17.51 -45.31 8.76
CA VAL A 660 18.31 -44.44 9.64
C VAL A 660 19.50 -43.90 8.87
N ILE A 661 19.71 -42.59 8.91
CA ILE A 661 20.87 -41.93 8.29
C ILE A 661 21.76 -41.44 9.44
N PHE A 662 23.02 -41.88 9.44
CA PHE A 662 24.01 -41.52 10.46
C PHE A 662 24.90 -40.36 10.00
N ASP A 663 25.33 -39.51 10.93
CA ASP A 663 26.47 -38.59 10.74
C ASP A 663 27.69 -39.24 11.41
N GLY A 664 28.48 -39.99 10.64
CA GLY A 664 29.62 -40.78 11.13
C GLY A 664 30.18 -41.73 10.08
N THR A 665 31.26 -42.45 10.38
CA THR A 665 32.01 -43.26 9.39
C THR A 665 31.40 -44.62 9.07
N HIS A 666 30.54 -45.18 9.92
CA HIS A 666 30.01 -46.54 9.76
C HIS A 666 28.56 -46.68 10.24
N ALA A 667 27.80 -47.60 9.63
CA ALA A 667 26.52 -48.06 10.15
C ALA A 667 26.69 -48.59 11.60
N GLN A 668 25.63 -48.48 12.41
CA GLN A 668 25.62 -49.01 13.78
C GLN A 668 24.58 -50.11 13.90
N ASP A 669 24.96 -51.19 14.58
CA ASP A 669 23.99 -52.17 15.04
C ASP A 669 23.08 -51.54 16.09
N GLY A 670 21.83 -51.97 16.10
CA GLY A 670 20.83 -51.35 16.92
C GLY A 670 19.51 -52.09 16.90
N LYS A 671 18.48 -51.43 17.45
CA LYS A 671 17.11 -51.91 17.41
C LYS A 671 16.13 -50.75 17.34
N VAL A 672 14.97 -51.02 16.76
CA VAL A 672 13.83 -50.11 16.77
C VAL A 672 12.71 -50.76 17.54
N THR A 673 12.22 -50.08 18.57
CA THR A 673 11.11 -50.54 19.44
C THR A 673 9.92 -49.62 19.25
N VAL A 674 8.73 -50.17 18.97
CA VAL A 674 7.49 -49.43 18.71
C VAL A 674 6.55 -49.56 19.90
N PHE A 675 5.91 -48.45 20.27
CA PHE A 675 5.03 -48.33 21.42
C PHE A 675 3.64 -47.80 21.04
N ASP A 676 2.61 -48.39 21.63
CA ASP A 676 1.25 -47.85 21.76
C ASP A 676 1.08 -47.31 23.18
N GLY A 677 1.16 -45.99 23.34
CA GLY A 677 1.33 -45.37 24.65
C GLY A 677 2.64 -45.83 25.30
N ASP A 678 2.54 -46.48 26.45
CA ASP A 678 3.69 -47.03 27.20
C ASP A 678 3.93 -48.53 26.91
N VAL A 679 3.09 -49.17 26.08
CA VAL A 679 3.17 -50.61 25.80
C VAL A 679 4.00 -50.87 24.56
N VAL A 680 5.01 -51.73 24.66
CA VAL A 680 5.76 -52.23 23.50
C VAL A 680 4.87 -53.16 22.67
N VAL A 681 4.67 -52.83 21.40
CA VAL A 681 3.79 -53.59 20.49
C VAL A 681 4.56 -54.33 19.39
N ALA A 682 5.78 -53.88 19.06
CA ALA A 682 6.64 -54.53 18.09
C ALA A 682 8.10 -54.05 18.24
N GLU A 683 9.06 -54.86 17.83
CA GLU A 683 10.46 -54.49 17.74
C GLU A 683 11.16 -55.22 16.58
N ALA A 684 12.24 -54.64 16.06
CA ALA A 684 13.11 -55.29 15.09
C ALA A 684 14.57 -54.81 15.24
N PRO A 685 15.55 -55.65 14.88
CA PRO A 685 16.94 -55.21 14.80
C PRO A 685 17.11 -54.18 13.68
N LEU A 686 18.02 -53.22 13.89
CA LEU A 686 18.47 -52.27 12.88
C LEU A 686 19.62 -52.92 12.10
N LEU A 687 19.37 -53.33 10.86
CA LEU A 687 20.32 -54.00 9.99
C LEU A 687 20.54 -53.18 8.72
N ASN A 688 21.81 -52.94 8.35
CA ASN A 688 22.16 -52.13 7.17
C ASN A 688 21.39 -50.80 7.11
N ASN A 689 21.35 -50.07 8.24
CA ASN A 689 20.64 -48.80 8.39
C ASN A 689 19.11 -48.88 8.22
N SER A 690 18.49 -50.07 8.21
CA SER A 690 17.05 -50.22 8.07
C SER A 690 16.46 -51.19 9.09
N ALA A 691 15.24 -50.91 9.53
CA ALA A 691 14.44 -51.80 10.36
C ALA A 691 13.02 -51.85 9.80
N ARG A 692 12.58 -53.04 9.38
CA ARG A 692 11.20 -53.30 8.93
C ARG A 692 10.45 -54.02 10.04
N ILE A 693 9.35 -53.43 10.50
CA ILE A 693 8.60 -53.89 11.67
C ILE A 693 7.17 -54.20 11.24
N ARG A 694 6.68 -55.39 11.57
CA ARG A 694 5.27 -55.76 11.41
C ARG A 694 4.51 -55.44 12.69
N LEU A 695 3.42 -54.70 12.56
CA LEU A 695 2.53 -54.36 13.67
C LEU A 695 1.52 -55.50 13.94
N PRO A 696 0.88 -55.52 15.13
CA PRO A 696 -0.23 -56.42 15.41
C PRO A 696 -1.36 -56.32 14.38
N GLU A 697 -2.10 -57.40 14.14
CA GLU A 697 -3.16 -57.44 13.11
C GLU A 697 -4.23 -56.37 13.28
N ASN A 698 -4.50 -55.95 14.52
CA ASN A 698 -5.48 -54.92 14.88
C ASN A 698 -4.86 -53.53 15.08
N PHE A 699 -3.77 -53.21 14.36
CA PHE A 699 -3.11 -51.91 14.47
C PHE A 699 -4.09 -50.74 14.20
N LYS A 700 -3.91 -49.65 14.95
CA LYS A 700 -4.66 -48.39 14.81
C LYS A 700 -4.11 -47.55 13.65
N SER A 701 -4.97 -47.10 12.75
CA SER A 701 -4.61 -46.17 11.66
C SER A 701 -4.79 -44.71 12.07
N TRP A 702 -4.01 -43.80 11.48
CA TRP A 702 -4.17 -42.36 11.65
C TRP A 702 -5.23 -41.79 10.68
N SER A 703 -6.07 -40.89 11.18
CA SER A 703 -7.00 -40.06 10.40
C SER A 703 -7.38 -38.78 11.16
N PRO A 704 -7.99 -37.77 10.52
CA PRO A 704 -8.48 -36.58 11.23
C PRO A 704 -9.45 -36.89 12.38
N ASP A 705 -10.30 -37.91 12.22
CA ASP A 705 -11.27 -38.33 13.24
C ASP A 705 -10.65 -39.20 14.34
N SER A 706 -9.57 -39.91 14.02
CA SER A 706 -8.80 -40.76 14.94
C SER A 706 -7.29 -40.56 14.72
N PRO A 707 -6.70 -39.46 15.24
CA PRO A 707 -5.32 -39.07 14.96
C PRO A 707 -4.30 -39.84 15.80
N PHE A 708 -4.35 -41.16 15.71
CA PHE A 708 -3.50 -42.04 16.51
C PHE A 708 -2.05 -42.03 16.01
N LEU A 709 -1.09 -41.81 16.91
CA LEU A 709 0.34 -41.83 16.65
C LEU A 709 1.01 -42.91 17.53
N TYR A 710 1.80 -43.77 16.91
CA TYR A 710 2.74 -44.64 17.62
C TYR A 710 3.99 -43.84 17.96
N THR A 711 4.65 -44.20 19.07
CA THR A 711 6.02 -43.74 19.33
C THR A 711 7.00 -44.86 19.03
N ALA A 712 8.21 -44.51 18.61
CA ALA A 712 9.28 -45.47 18.40
C ALA A 712 10.58 -44.98 19.02
N GLN A 713 11.35 -45.90 19.60
CA GLN A 713 12.69 -45.65 20.09
C GLN A 713 13.68 -46.35 19.17
N ILE A 714 14.62 -45.60 18.63
CA ILE A 714 15.71 -46.10 17.79
C ILE A 714 16.97 -46.05 18.63
N SER A 715 17.50 -47.21 18.99
CA SER A 715 18.79 -47.35 19.67
C SER A 715 19.82 -47.82 18.67
N ALA A 716 20.89 -47.07 18.47
CA ALA A 716 21.94 -47.38 17.49
C ALA A 716 23.32 -47.04 18.06
N GLY A 717 24.12 -48.06 18.36
CA GLY A 717 25.37 -47.88 19.10
C GLY A 717 25.15 -47.18 20.45
N LYS A 718 25.75 -46.00 20.63
CA LYS A 718 25.59 -45.15 21.83
C LYS A 718 24.46 -44.12 21.71
N ASP A 719 23.88 -43.93 20.54
CA ASP A 719 22.80 -42.96 20.33
C ASP A 719 21.43 -43.61 20.57
N SER A 720 20.49 -42.81 21.07
CA SER A 720 19.11 -43.21 21.26
C SER A 720 18.19 -42.03 20.99
N VAL A 721 17.36 -42.14 19.96
CA VAL A 721 16.36 -41.12 19.59
C VAL A 721 14.95 -41.65 19.74
N ARG A 722 14.04 -40.79 20.19
CA ARG A 722 12.59 -41.06 20.16
C ARG A 722 11.96 -40.35 18.96
N THR A 723 11.06 -41.04 18.29
CA THR A 723 10.32 -40.55 17.13
C THR A 723 8.85 -40.97 17.24
N TYR A 724 8.02 -40.53 16.29
CA TYR A 724 6.63 -40.94 16.17
C TYR A 724 6.25 -41.14 14.71
N PHE A 725 5.18 -41.92 14.49
CA PHE A 725 4.61 -42.13 13.17
C PHE A 725 3.12 -42.47 13.26
N GLY A 726 2.40 -42.25 12.16
CA GLY A 726 1.01 -42.68 12.01
C GLY A 726 0.88 -43.68 10.86
N MET A 727 0.15 -44.77 11.10
CA MET A 727 -0.17 -45.73 10.04
C MET A 727 -1.26 -45.15 9.13
N ARG A 728 -0.89 -44.68 7.94
CA ARG A 728 -1.83 -44.07 6.99
C ARG A 728 -1.37 -44.16 5.54
N GLU A 729 -2.33 -44.26 4.62
CA GLU A 729 -2.11 -44.22 3.18
C GLU A 729 -2.96 -43.10 2.56
N PHE A 730 -2.32 -42.10 1.95
CA PHE A 730 -3.00 -41.14 1.08
C PHE A 730 -3.11 -41.73 -0.33
N GLY A 731 -4.21 -41.45 -1.01
CA GLY A 731 -4.41 -41.97 -2.36
C GLY A 731 -5.46 -41.20 -3.14
N ILE A 732 -5.65 -41.64 -4.38
CA ILE A 732 -6.70 -41.15 -5.27
C ILE A 732 -7.45 -42.38 -5.78
N ILE A 733 -8.76 -42.39 -5.59
CA ILE A 733 -9.64 -43.47 -6.00
C ILE A 733 -10.72 -42.96 -6.94
N LYS A 734 -11.31 -43.88 -7.70
CA LYS A 734 -12.41 -43.55 -8.63
C LYS A 734 -13.72 -43.36 -7.85
N GLY A 735 -14.23 -42.13 -7.81
CA GLY A 735 -15.59 -41.79 -7.36
C GLY A 735 -16.62 -41.82 -8.51
N LYS A 736 -17.88 -41.43 -8.23
CA LYS A 736 -18.97 -41.47 -9.24
C LYS A 736 -18.74 -40.51 -10.40
N SER A 737 -18.26 -39.30 -10.10
CA SER A 737 -18.13 -38.20 -11.07
C SER A 737 -16.69 -37.87 -11.47
N GLY A 738 -15.73 -38.70 -11.06
CA GLY A 738 -14.30 -38.45 -11.29
C GLY A 738 -13.41 -39.05 -10.20
N PRO A 739 -12.08 -38.89 -10.31
CA PRO A 739 -11.16 -39.22 -9.21
C PRO A 739 -11.43 -38.35 -7.99
N VAL A 740 -11.30 -38.94 -6.80
CA VAL A 740 -11.43 -38.27 -5.51
C VAL A 740 -10.29 -38.67 -4.60
N LEU A 741 -9.95 -37.80 -3.66
CA LEU A 741 -8.95 -38.04 -2.64
C LEU A 741 -9.43 -39.13 -1.67
N SER A 742 -8.49 -39.95 -1.22
CA SER A 742 -8.75 -41.00 -0.23
C SER A 742 -7.70 -41.01 0.87
N LEU A 743 -8.14 -41.41 2.05
CA LEU A 743 -7.30 -41.74 3.20
C LEU A 743 -7.64 -43.14 3.67
N ASN A 744 -6.63 -44.00 3.79
CA ASN A 744 -6.76 -45.40 4.21
C ASN A 744 -7.77 -46.17 3.33
N GLY A 745 -7.73 -45.93 2.02
CA GLY A 745 -8.62 -46.54 1.02
C GLY A 745 -10.05 -46.00 0.98
N LYS A 746 -10.43 -45.04 1.84
CA LYS A 746 -11.77 -44.45 1.88
C LYS A 746 -11.78 -43.02 1.33
N PRO A 747 -12.82 -42.61 0.57
CA PRO A 747 -12.92 -41.23 0.11
C PRO A 747 -12.91 -40.23 1.27
N ILE A 748 -12.19 -39.11 1.12
CA ILE A 748 -12.20 -38.01 2.08
C ILE A 748 -12.27 -36.66 1.34
N PHE A 749 -13.16 -35.78 1.79
CA PHE A 749 -13.20 -34.41 1.30
C PHE A 749 -12.24 -33.55 2.12
N HIS A 750 -11.30 -32.88 1.45
CA HIS A 750 -10.40 -31.94 2.10
C HIS A 750 -11.11 -30.58 2.23
N HIS A 751 -11.75 -30.34 3.38
CA HIS A 751 -12.35 -29.06 3.73
C HIS A 751 -11.34 -28.25 4.52
N GLY A 752 -10.69 -27.30 3.84
CA GLY A 752 -9.57 -26.59 4.43
C GLY A 752 -9.65 -25.08 4.43
N LEU A 753 -8.65 -24.51 5.10
CA LEU A 753 -8.49 -23.09 5.35
C LEU A 753 -7.05 -22.69 5.03
N LEU A 754 -6.89 -21.59 4.29
CA LEU A 754 -5.58 -21.04 3.93
C LEU A 754 -4.96 -20.36 5.15
N ASP A 755 -3.72 -20.74 5.49
CA ASP A 755 -2.97 -20.21 6.62
C ASP A 755 -1.71 -19.49 6.15
N GLN A 756 -1.69 -18.16 6.31
CA GLN A 756 -0.54 -17.30 5.98
C GLN A 756 0.64 -17.48 6.94
N GLY A 757 0.41 -18.00 8.15
CA GLY A 757 1.44 -18.18 9.17
C GLY A 757 2.00 -16.87 9.75
N TYR A 758 1.17 -15.82 9.85
CA TYR A 758 1.55 -14.55 10.49
C TYR A 758 0.82 -14.33 11.83
N TRP A 759 1.56 -13.82 12.80
CA TRP A 759 1.14 -13.43 14.14
C TRP A 759 1.24 -11.91 14.31
N SER A 760 0.28 -11.27 15.01
CA SER A 760 0.27 -9.81 15.13
C SER A 760 1.45 -9.23 15.91
N ASP A 761 2.06 -10.04 16.76
CA ASP A 761 3.10 -9.66 17.71
C ASP A 761 4.46 -10.33 17.41
N GLY A 762 4.45 -11.60 16.98
CA GLY A 762 5.64 -12.36 16.58
C GLY A 762 5.84 -12.51 15.07
N MET A 763 4.89 -12.04 14.24
CA MET A 763 4.92 -12.14 12.77
C MET A 763 5.17 -13.57 12.28
N TYR A 764 6.35 -13.93 11.79
CA TYR A 764 6.62 -15.33 11.40
C TYR A 764 6.69 -16.31 12.56
N THR A 765 6.99 -15.83 13.76
CA THR A 765 7.22 -16.68 14.93
C THR A 765 5.96 -16.73 15.79
N ALA A 766 5.42 -17.93 16.00
CA ALA A 766 4.34 -18.12 16.95
C ALA A 766 4.82 -17.78 18.38
N PRO A 767 4.02 -17.12 19.22
CA PRO A 767 4.45 -16.74 20.56
C PRO A 767 4.67 -17.94 21.50
N SER A 768 3.96 -19.07 21.28
CA SER A 768 4.13 -20.31 22.04
C SER A 768 3.52 -21.55 21.34
N ASP A 769 3.78 -22.76 21.84
CA ASP A 769 3.12 -23.99 21.39
C ASP A 769 1.59 -23.90 21.62
N GLU A 770 1.13 -23.32 22.74
CA GLU A 770 -0.30 -23.14 23.05
C GLU A 770 -1.01 -22.27 22.01
N ALA A 771 -0.32 -21.28 21.43
CA ALA A 771 -0.87 -20.45 20.37
C ALA A 771 -1.12 -21.27 19.10
N MET A 772 -0.14 -22.09 18.69
CA MET A 772 -0.29 -22.99 17.54
C MET A 772 -1.40 -24.02 17.77
N ILE A 773 -1.47 -24.59 18.98
CA ILE A 773 -2.51 -25.56 19.37
C ILE A 773 -3.89 -24.92 19.28
N TRP A 774 -4.05 -23.70 19.78
CA TRP A 774 -5.33 -23.00 19.77
C TRP A 774 -5.84 -22.77 18.35
N ASP A 775 -4.98 -22.31 17.42
CA ASP A 775 -5.38 -22.13 16.01
C ASP A 775 -5.87 -23.47 15.43
N ILE A 776 -5.10 -24.55 15.60
CA ILE A 776 -5.43 -25.87 15.05
C ILE A 776 -6.74 -26.43 15.65
N GLU A 777 -6.91 -26.35 16.98
CA GLU A 777 -8.13 -26.80 17.65
C GLU A 777 -9.37 -26.02 17.21
N ARG A 778 -9.26 -24.70 17.05
CA ARG A 778 -10.40 -23.83 16.72
C ARG A 778 -10.82 -24.02 15.28
N ILE A 779 -9.87 -24.19 14.39
CA ILE A 779 -10.12 -24.52 12.98
C ILE A 779 -10.85 -25.87 12.89
N LYS A 780 -10.40 -26.88 13.63
CA LYS A 780 -11.11 -28.18 13.73
C LYS A 780 -12.51 -28.03 14.31
N ALA A 781 -12.68 -27.21 15.36
CA ALA A 781 -13.98 -26.94 15.97
C ALA A 781 -14.96 -26.20 15.05
N LEU A 782 -14.46 -25.43 14.07
CA LEU A 782 -15.24 -24.81 13.01
C LEU A 782 -15.63 -25.81 11.89
N GLY A 783 -15.18 -27.06 11.94
CA GLY A 783 -15.55 -28.10 10.98
C GLY A 783 -14.61 -28.20 9.77
N PHE A 784 -13.45 -27.55 9.80
CA PHE A 784 -12.37 -27.81 8.86
C PHE A 784 -11.58 -29.05 9.29
N ASN A 785 -11.07 -29.80 8.33
CA ASN A 785 -10.20 -30.96 8.58
C ASN A 785 -8.81 -30.80 7.95
N MET A 786 -8.53 -29.66 7.33
CA MET A 786 -7.29 -29.42 6.60
C MET A 786 -6.82 -27.96 6.73
N LEU A 787 -5.51 -27.76 6.81
CA LEU A 787 -4.83 -26.48 6.72
C LEU A 787 -3.92 -26.47 5.50
N ARG A 788 -4.00 -25.41 4.70
CA ARG A 788 -3.04 -25.16 3.61
C ARG A 788 -2.05 -24.10 4.07
N LYS A 789 -0.82 -24.51 4.39
CA LYS A 789 0.24 -23.59 4.80
C LYS A 789 0.75 -22.88 3.56
N HIS A 790 0.49 -21.58 3.47
CA HIS A 790 0.70 -20.79 2.28
C HIS A 790 2.13 -20.25 2.22
N ILE A 791 2.90 -20.73 1.23
CA ILE A 791 4.24 -20.28 0.82
C ILE A 791 5.22 -19.95 1.96
N LYS A 792 5.15 -20.73 3.05
CA LYS A 792 5.95 -20.66 4.27
C LYS A 792 6.19 -22.07 4.80
N ILE A 793 7.33 -22.32 5.43
CA ILE A 793 7.58 -23.56 6.20
C ILE A 793 7.54 -23.21 7.70
N GLU A 794 6.61 -23.78 8.46
CA GLU A 794 6.57 -23.60 9.93
C GLU A 794 7.65 -24.41 10.65
N PRO A 795 7.93 -24.18 11.96
CA PRO A 795 8.72 -25.12 12.75
C PRO A 795 8.03 -26.50 12.82
N LEU A 796 8.80 -27.58 12.92
CA LEU A 796 8.28 -28.97 13.02
C LEU A 796 7.22 -29.15 14.12
N ARG A 797 7.28 -28.32 15.16
CA ARG A 797 6.31 -28.28 16.25
C ARG A 797 4.88 -28.02 15.78
N TRP A 798 4.69 -27.14 14.80
CA TRP A 798 3.38 -26.88 14.19
C TRP A 798 2.81 -28.12 13.48
N TYR A 799 3.65 -28.82 12.68
CA TYR A 799 3.23 -30.05 12.00
C TYR A 799 2.97 -31.18 12.99
N TYR A 800 3.78 -31.32 14.04
CA TYR A 800 3.54 -32.28 15.11
C TYR A 800 2.19 -32.05 15.79
N HIS A 801 1.78 -30.79 15.97
CA HIS A 801 0.45 -30.48 16.48
C HIS A 801 -0.66 -30.81 15.48
N CYS A 802 -0.46 -30.60 14.18
CA CYS A 802 -1.39 -31.07 13.16
C CYS A 802 -1.53 -32.60 13.17
N ASP A 803 -0.41 -33.31 13.32
CA ASP A 803 -0.34 -34.77 13.38
C ASP A 803 -1.13 -35.31 14.59
N ARG A 804 -0.89 -34.78 15.79
CA ARG A 804 -1.54 -35.28 17.02
C ARG A 804 -2.99 -34.83 17.18
N LEU A 805 -3.35 -33.66 16.64
CA LEU A 805 -4.73 -33.12 16.73
C LEU A 805 -5.61 -33.58 15.56
N GLY A 806 -5.03 -34.16 14.51
CA GLY A 806 -5.77 -34.71 13.37
C GLY A 806 -6.30 -33.64 12.44
N VAL A 807 -5.39 -32.84 11.88
CA VAL A 807 -5.69 -31.88 10.81
C VAL A 807 -4.74 -32.15 9.66
N LEU A 808 -5.28 -32.36 8.46
CA LEU A 808 -4.50 -32.59 7.24
C LEU A 808 -3.71 -31.33 6.86
N VAL A 809 -2.57 -31.50 6.21
CA VAL A 809 -1.74 -30.38 5.75
C VAL A 809 -1.54 -30.43 4.25
N TRP A 810 -1.78 -29.29 3.59
CA TRP A 810 -1.26 -29.01 2.25
C TRP A 810 -0.09 -28.05 2.41
N GLN A 811 1.05 -28.41 1.83
CA GLN A 811 2.28 -27.64 1.98
C GLN A 811 2.65 -26.97 0.67
N ASP A 812 2.53 -25.65 0.64
CA ASP A 812 3.06 -24.83 -0.45
C ASP A 812 4.57 -24.68 -0.31
N PHE A 813 5.29 -24.73 -1.42
CA PHE A 813 6.71 -24.35 -1.43
C PHE A 813 6.84 -22.84 -1.36
N VAL A 814 7.91 -22.36 -0.73
CA VAL A 814 8.15 -20.93 -0.58
C VAL A 814 8.41 -20.31 -1.97
N SER A 815 7.55 -19.36 -2.33
CA SER A 815 7.64 -18.63 -3.60
C SER A 815 8.57 -17.42 -3.49
N GLY A 816 8.97 -16.83 -4.63
CA GLY A 816 9.98 -15.77 -4.69
C GLY A 816 10.37 -15.35 -6.10
N GLY A 817 11.57 -14.77 -6.25
CA GLY A 817 12.03 -14.15 -7.50
C GLY A 817 11.51 -12.72 -7.68
N GLY A 818 11.40 -12.26 -8.91
CA GLY A 818 10.91 -10.93 -9.24
C GLY A 818 9.46 -10.65 -8.79
N PRO A 819 9.09 -9.37 -8.71
CA PRO A 819 7.78 -8.95 -8.20
C PRO A 819 6.64 -9.47 -9.06
N TYR A 820 5.46 -9.66 -8.44
CA TYR A 820 4.23 -9.98 -9.17
C TYR A 820 4.00 -8.97 -10.28
N LYS A 821 3.64 -9.49 -11.45
CA LYS A 821 3.17 -8.65 -12.56
C LYS A 821 1.65 -8.69 -12.53
N PRO A 822 0.95 -7.59 -12.18
CA PRO A 822 -0.51 -7.59 -12.08
C PRO A 822 -1.19 -8.10 -13.35
N PHE A 823 -0.64 -7.81 -14.53
CA PHE A 823 -1.13 -8.38 -15.78
C PHE A 823 -1.11 -9.91 -15.82
N VAL A 824 -0.02 -10.53 -15.37
CA VAL A 824 0.13 -11.99 -15.39
C VAL A 824 -0.72 -12.63 -14.31
N VAL A 825 -0.72 -12.10 -13.09
CA VAL A 825 -1.33 -12.82 -11.95
C VAL A 825 -2.79 -12.44 -11.72
N GLN A 826 -3.22 -11.22 -12.06
CA GLN A 826 -4.59 -10.75 -11.82
C GLN A 826 -5.43 -10.71 -13.10
N TYR A 827 -4.92 -10.06 -14.16
CA TYR A 827 -5.74 -9.78 -15.33
C TYR A 827 -5.80 -10.96 -16.31
N ALA A 828 -4.67 -11.60 -16.63
CA ALA A 828 -4.60 -12.69 -17.60
C ALA A 828 -5.47 -13.91 -17.21
N PRO A 829 -5.46 -14.41 -15.95
CA PRO A 829 -6.37 -15.47 -15.53
C PRO A 829 -7.83 -15.04 -15.58
N TRP A 830 -8.13 -13.78 -15.27
CA TRP A 830 -9.50 -13.24 -15.30
C TRP A 830 -10.10 -13.24 -16.71
N ILE A 831 -9.33 -12.85 -17.74
CA ILE A 831 -9.75 -12.92 -19.16
C ILE A 831 -9.50 -14.29 -19.81
N GLY A 832 -8.96 -15.27 -19.08
CA GLY A 832 -8.73 -16.63 -19.57
C GLY A 832 -7.51 -16.82 -20.48
N LEU A 833 -6.53 -15.92 -20.44
CA LEU A 833 -5.26 -16.10 -21.14
C LEU A 833 -4.43 -17.20 -20.45
N LYS A 834 -3.95 -18.15 -21.26
CA LYS A 834 -3.06 -19.22 -20.80
C LYS A 834 -1.64 -18.96 -21.28
N TYR A 835 -0.68 -19.07 -20.36
CA TYR A 835 0.73 -19.05 -20.69
C TYR A 835 1.37 -20.41 -20.43
N SER A 836 2.22 -20.88 -21.35
CA SER A 836 3.24 -21.86 -20.98
C SER A 836 4.28 -21.20 -20.08
N ASP A 837 4.74 -21.94 -19.08
CA ASP A 837 6.04 -21.70 -18.47
C ASP A 837 7.15 -22.26 -19.39
N GLY A 838 8.38 -21.81 -19.17
CA GLY A 838 9.55 -22.21 -19.95
C GLY A 838 10.51 -21.05 -20.26
N PRO A 839 11.65 -21.32 -20.92
CA PRO A 839 12.77 -20.38 -21.03
C PRO A 839 12.41 -19.00 -21.58
N LYS A 840 11.52 -18.95 -22.58
CA LYS A 840 11.06 -17.69 -23.19
C LYS A 840 10.21 -16.82 -22.26
N ARG A 841 9.71 -17.39 -21.15
CA ARG A 841 8.70 -16.76 -20.27
C ARG A 841 9.10 -16.74 -18.79
N TYR A 842 10.27 -17.22 -18.41
CA TYR A 842 10.80 -17.07 -17.05
C TYR A 842 10.75 -15.63 -16.53
N LYS A 843 11.11 -14.64 -17.37
CA LYS A 843 10.99 -13.22 -17.01
C LYS A 843 9.53 -12.82 -16.78
N LEU A 844 8.59 -13.35 -17.56
CA LEU A 844 7.16 -13.03 -17.44
C LEU A 844 6.59 -13.56 -16.12
N MET A 845 6.94 -14.80 -15.75
CA MET A 845 6.50 -15.45 -14.51
C MET A 845 7.23 -14.95 -13.25
N GLY A 846 8.28 -14.14 -13.42
CA GLY A 846 9.01 -13.54 -12.31
C GLY A 846 10.27 -14.30 -11.90
N ARG A 847 10.71 -15.37 -12.58
CA ARG A 847 11.94 -16.11 -12.20
C ARG A 847 12.99 -16.14 -13.30
N LYS A 848 13.43 -14.95 -13.74
CA LYS A 848 14.46 -14.79 -14.79
C LYS A 848 15.83 -15.33 -14.37
N SER A 849 16.25 -15.11 -13.12
CA SER A 849 17.57 -15.51 -12.63
C SER A 849 17.74 -17.02 -12.65
N GLU A 850 18.87 -17.50 -13.17
CA GLU A 850 19.23 -18.91 -13.08
C GLU A 850 19.56 -19.30 -11.64
N GLN A 851 20.24 -18.42 -10.89
CA GLN A 851 20.52 -18.65 -9.49
C GLN A 851 19.20 -18.78 -8.69
N GLY A 852 18.24 -17.88 -8.93
CA GLY A 852 16.92 -17.98 -8.27
C GLY A 852 16.13 -19.25 -8.63
N ARG A 853 16.38 -19.89 -9.78
CA ARG A 853 15.83 -21.22 -10.11
C ARG A 853 16.58 -22.34 -9.39
N LYS A 854 17.91 -22.26 -9.27
CA LYS A 854 18.74 -23.22 -8.51
C LYS A 854 18.40 -23.18 -7.02
N ASN A 855 18.24 -21.98 -6.45
CA ASN A 855 17.82 -21.80 -5.06
C ASN A 855 16.46 -22.45 -4.83
N PHE A 856 15.47 -22.19 -5.68
CA PHE A 856 14.16 -22.85 -5.58
C PHE A 856 14.25 -24.38 -5.63
N LEU A 857 15.09 -24.96 -6.50
CA LEU A 857 15.26 -26.42 -6.58
C LEU A 857 15.91 -27.00 -5.30
N ARG A 858 16.96 -26.34 -4.79
CA ARG A 858 17.59 -26.69 -3.50
C ARG A 858 16.55 -26.68 -2.37
N ASP A 859 15.75 -25.63 -2.33
CA ASP A 859 14.76 -25.36 -1.29
C ASP A 859 13.55 -26.30 -1.36
N ALA A 860 13.12 -26.65 -2.57
CA ALA A 860 12.11 -27.67 -2.81
C ALA A 860 12.56 -29.05 -2.27
N GLU A 861 13.79 -29.46 -2.58
CA GLU A 861 14.35 -30.72 -2.08
C GLU A 861 14.48 -30.71 -0.55
N ARG A 862 14.98 -29.61 0.03
CA ARG A 862 15.04 -29.43 1.49
C ARG A 862 13.67 -29.50 2.14
N THR A 863 12.65 -28.92 1.52
CA THR A 863 11.27 -28.94 2.04
C THR A 863 10.72 -30.36 2.10
N VAL A 864 10.83 -31.12 1.00
CA VAL A 864 10.36 -32.51 0.95
C VAL A 864 11.12 -33.38 1.95
N ASN A 865 12.43 -33.21 2.06
CA ASN A 865 13.24 -33.98 3.00
C ASN A 865 12.95 -33.62 4.47
N HIS A 866 12.77 -32.34 4.78
CA HIS A 866 12.51 -31.86 6.13
C HIS A 866 11.16 -32.31 6.68
N LEU A 867 10.14 -32.34 5.81
CA LEU A 867 8.76 -32.63 6.17
C LEU A 867 8.31 -34.05 5.77
N TYR A 868 9.24 -34.89 5.31
CA TYR A 868 8.94 -36.22 4.76
C TYR A 868 8.13 -37.11 5.71
N ASN A 869 8.42 -37.06 7.00
CA ASN A 869 7.79 -37.90 8.01
C ASN A 869 6.51 -37.27 8.62
N CYS A 870 6.14 -36.03 8.25
CA CYS A 870 4.92 -35.39 8.76
C CYS A 870 3.70 -36.23 8.36
N VAL A 871 2.96 -36.69 9.37
CA VAL A 871 1.88 -37.69 9.20
C VAL A 871 0.70 -37.07 8.45
N SER A 872 0.34 -35.84 8.84
CA SER A 872 -0.78 -35.06 8.32
C SER A 872 -0.59 -34.51 6.92
N LEU A 873 0.65 -34.40 6.43
CA LEU A 873 0.95 -33.78 5.13
C LEU A 873 0.43 -34.67 4.01
N ALA A 874 -0.58 -34.19 3.29
CA ALA A 874 -1.31 -34.94 2.27
C ALA A 874 -0.96 -34.51 0.84
N VAL A 875 -0.62 -33.23 0.65
CA VAL A 875 -0.42 -32.64 -0.69
C VAL A 875 0.78 -31.69 -0.70
N TRP A 876 1.60 -31.82 -1.75
CA TRP A 876 2.65 -30.86 -2.10
C TRP A 876 2.16 -29.86 -3.14
N VAL A 877 2.43 -28.57 -2.93
CA VAL A 877 2.06 -27.49 -3.85
C VAL A 877 3.30 -26.68 -4.26
N PRO A 878 4.04 -27.09 -5.31
CA PRO A 878 5.27 -26.40 -5.73
C PRO A 878 5.08 -24.94 -6.15
N PHE A 879 3.99 -24.61 -6.86
CA PHE A 879 3.75 -23.25 -7.35
C PHE A 879 2.33 -22.78 -7.04
N ASN A 880 2.21 -21.51 -6.64
CA ASN A 880 0.92 -20.86 -6.38
C ASN A 880 0.70 -19.67 -7.35
N GLU A 881 -0.47 -19.60 -7.99
CA GLU A 881 -0.90 -18.48 -8.85
C GLU A 881 0.09 -18.10 -9.98
N GLY A 882 0.90 -19.05 -10.44
CA GLY A 882 1.94 -18.76 -11.45
C GLY A 882 3.13 -17.98 -10.94
N TRP A 883 3.19 -17.69 -9.64
CA TRP A 883 4.21 -16.81 -9.11
C TRP A 883 5.58 -17.49 -9.08
N GLY A 884 6.49 -16.94 -9.87
CA GLY A 884 7.81 -17.48 -10.03
C GLY A 884 7.80 -18.88 -10.64
N GLN A 885 6.69 -19.29 -11.27
CA GLN A 885 6.53 -20.61 -11.88
C GLN A 885 7.52 -20.81 -13.04
N PHE A 886 8.18 -21.95 -13.05
CA PHE A 886 9.04 -22.41 -14.13
C PHE A 886 9.03 -23.92 -14.21
N ASP A 887 8.96 -24.46 -15.42
CA ASP A 887 9.07 -25.89 -15.73
C ASP A 887 8.23 -26.77 -14.77
N ALA A 888 6.97 -26.37 -14.53
CA ALA A 888 6.16 -26.94 -13.45
C ALA A 888 5.88 -28.43 -13.61
N ALA A 889 5.81 -28.94 -14.84
CA ALA A 889 5.67 -30.37 -15.10
C ALA A 889 6.90 -31.16 -14.66
N ASP A 890 8.10 -30.66 -14.96
CA ASP A 890 9.36 -31.27 -14.53
C ASP A 890 9.53 -31.20 -13.01
N MET A 891 9.10 -30.09 -12.41
CA MET A 891 9.07 -29.95 -10.95
C MET A 891 8.15 -30.99 -10.29
N ALA A 892 6.96 -31.24 -10.86
CA ALA A 892 6.06 -32.27 -10.37
C ALA A 892 6.70 -33.67 -10.42
N ALA A 893 7.39 -33.99 -11.51
CA ALA A 893 8.12 -35.26 -11.65
C ALA A 893 9.26 -35.38 -10.63
N LYS A 894 9.99 -34.29 -10.36
CA LYS A 894 11.04 -34.26 -9.31
C LYS A 894 10.46 -34.49 -7.92
N VAL A 895 9.40 -33.76 -7.54
CA VAL A 895 8.74 -33.96 -6.24
C VAL A 895 8.25 -35.40 -6.10
N ARG A 896 7.66 -35.98 -7.16
CA ARG A 896 7.24 -37.39 -7.18
C ARG A 896 8.40 -38.36 -6.93
N SER A 897 9.59 -38.06 -7.46
CA SER A 897 10.78 -38.89 -7.26
C SER A 897 11.35 -38.81 -5.84
N TRP A 898 11.15 -37.68 -5.15
CA TRP A 898 11.56 -37.50 -3.76
C TRP A 898 10.53 -38.06 -2.78
N ASP A 899 9.25 -37.93 -3.09
CA ASP A 899 8.13 -38.45 -2.32
C ASP A 899 6.95 -38.86 -3.22
N SER A 900 6.78 -40.17 -3.35
CA SER A 900 5.67 -40.77 -4.10
C SER A 900 4.43 -41.05 -3.25
N SER A 901 4.49 -40.84 -1.93
CA SER A 901 3.43 -41.21 -0.98
C SER A 901 2.31 -40.17 -0.85
N ARG A 902 2.46 -39.01 -1.49
CA ARG A 902 1.56 -37.86 -1.37
C ARG A 902 1.13 -37.31 -2.73
N ALA A 903 -0.01 -36.64 -2.78
CA ALA A 903 -0.48 -36.04 -4.02
C ALA A 903 0.24 -34.70 -4.32
N ILE A 904 0.25 -34.26 -5.58
CA ILE A 904 1.01 -33.08 -6.04
C ILE A 904 0.11 -32.16 -6.86
N ASP A 905 -0.13 -30.95 -6.38
CA ASP A 905 -0.75 -29.85 -7.13
C ASP A 905 0.36 -28.94 -7.67
N HIS A 906 0.89 -29.27 -8.86
CA HIS A 906 2.11 -28.69 -9.41
C HIS A 906 2.04 -27.17 -9.64
N ALA A 907 0.88 -26.66 -10.03
CA ALA A 907 0.66 -25.25 -10.35
C ALA A 907 -0.76 -24.84 -9.91
N SER A 908 -0.92 -24.56 -8.63
CA SER A 908 -2.22 -24.27 -8.03
C SER A 908 -2.85 -23.03 -8.64
N GLY A 909 -4.10 -23.19 -9.10
CA GLY A 909 -4.99 -22.11 -9.54
C GLY A 909 -4.75 -21.62 -10.96
N TYR A 910 -3.51 -21.28 -11.35
CA TYR A 910 -3.19 -20.65 -12.63
C TYR A 910 -2.10 -21.38 -13.43
N PHE A 911 -2.11 -21.16 -14.75
CA PHE A 911 -1.11 -21.65 -15.71
C PHE A 911 -0.80 -23.16 -15.62
N ASP A 912 -1.86 -23.94 -15.40
CA ASP A 912 -1.80 -25.40 -15.40
C ASP A 912 -1.09 -25.97 -16.64
N ARG A 913 -0.08 -26.80 -16.38
CA ARG A 913 0.72 -27.54 -17.36
C ARG A 913 0.29 -28.99 -17.56
N LYS A 914 -0.90 -29.38 -17.08
CA LYS A 914 -1.45 -30.75 -17.18
C LYS A 914 -0.55 -31.81 -16.55
N ALA A 915 0.12 -31.45 -15.46
CA ALA A 915 0.95 -32.36 -14.67
C ALA A 915 0.32 -32.54 -13.29
N GLY A 916 1.01 -33.29 -12.42
CA GLY A 916 0.54 -33.58 -11.07
C GLY A 916 -0.79 -34.32 -11.05
N ASP A 917 -1.45 -34.28 -9.91
CA ASP A 917 -2.67 -35.04 -9.64
C ASP A 917 -3.94 -34.17 -9.62
N PHE A 918 -3.79 -32.85 -9.73
CA PHE A 918 -4.88 -31.90 -9.51
C PHE A 918 -5.20 -31.08 -10.75
N HIS A 919 -6.50 -30.80 -10.91
CA HIS A 919 -7.04 -29.71 -11.71
C HIS A 919 -7.63 -28.69 -10.74
N SER A 920 -6.77 -27.78 -10.28
CA SER A 920 -7.05 -26.83 -9.21
C SER A 920 -7.46 -25.45 -9.72
N TYR A 921 -8.26 -24.74 -8.92
CA TYR A 921 -8.82 -23.43 -9.26
C TYR A 921 -8.70 -22.44 -8.11
N HIS A 922 -8.40 -21.18 -8.44
CA HIS A 922 -8.52 -20.03 -7.54
C HIS A 922 -9.66 -19.12 -8.01
N ILE A 923 -10.66 -18.89 -7.17
CA ILE A 923 -11.88 -18.17 -7.56
C ILE A 923 -12.36 -17.24 -6.44
N TYR A 924 -12.25 -15.93 -6.69
CA TYR A 924 -12.59 -14.90 -5.69
C TYR A 924 -13.78 -14.01 -6.07
N PHE A 925 -13.96 -13.72 -7.36
CA PHE A 925 -14.86 -12.65 -7.83
C PHE A 925 -15.99 -13.12 -8.74
N LYS A 926 -16.05 -14.41 -9.07
CA LYS A 926 -17.05 -14.99 -9.98
C LYS A 926 -17.56 -16.32 -9.43
N PRO A 927 -18.77 -16.76 -9.81
CA PRO A 927 -19.24 -18.10 -9.46
C PRO A 927 -18.29 -19.19 -9.96
N PHE A 928 -18.08 -20.24 -9.16
CA PHE A 928 -17.23 -21.36 -9.55
C PHE A 928 -17.96 -22.30 -10.49
N SER A 929 -17.43 -22.42 -11.71
CA SER A 929 -17.89 -23.37 -12.73
C SER A 929 -16.68 -24.06 -13.36
N PRO A 930 -16.27 -25.23 -12.85
CA PRO A 930 -15.10 -25.95 -13.36
C PRO A 930 -15.36 -26.50 -14.77
N LYS A 931 -14.28 -26.58 -15.56
CA LYS A 931 -14.29 -27.22 -16.88
C LYS A 931 -13.91 -28.70 -16.75
N SER A 932 -14.32 -29.51 -17.72
CA SER A 932 -13.86 -30.90 -17.81
C SER A 932 -12.34 -30.96 -18.00
N ASP A 933 -11.69 -31.87 -17.29
CA ASP A 933 -10.25 -32.14 -17.45
C ASP A 933 -10.02 -33.33 -18.37
N SER A 934 -9.14 -33.19 -19.37
CA SER A 934 -8.80 -34.30 -20.26
C SER A 934 -7.97 -35.37 -19.56
N GLU A 935 -7.15 -34.96 -18.58
CA GLU A 935 -6.24 -35.85 -17.86
C GLU A 935 -6.93 -36.64 -16.73
N LYS A 936 -8.23 -36.36 -16.50
CA LYS A 936 -9.02 -36.97 -15.42
C LYS A 936 -8.29 -36.88 -14.07
N ARG A 937 -7.79 -35.69 -13.72
CA ARG A 937 -7.19 -35.37 -12.41
C ARG A 937 -8.24 -34.98 -11.37
N VAL A 938 -7.82 -34.92 -10.10
CA VAL A 938 -8.66 -34.51 -8.96
C VAL A 938 -9.09 -33.06 -9.13
N LEU A 939 -10.40 -32.81 -9.16
CA LEU A 939 -10.93 -31.46 -9.18
C LEU A 939 -10.86 -30.83 -7.78
N ALA A 940 -10.21 -29.67 -7.67
CA ALA A 940 -10.06 -28.95 -6.40
C ALA A 940 -10.29 -27.44 -6.56
N LEU A 941 -10.92 -26.83 -5.55
CA LEU A 941 -11.07 -25.38 -5.42
C LEU A 941 -10.08 -24.92 -4.34
N THR A 942 -8.85 -24.62 -4.74
CA THR A 942 -7.70 -24.53 -3.83
C THR A 942 -7.48 -23.17 -3.22
N GLU A 943 -8.19 -22.14 -3.69
CA GLU A 943 -8.45 -20.89 -2.95
C GLU A 943 -9.80 -20.29 -3.39
N PHE A 944 -10.65 -19.91 -2.43
CA PHE A 944 -11.88 -19.16 -2.70
C PHE A 944 -12.36 -18.36 -1.48
N GLY A 945 -13.32 -17.46 -1.71
CA GLY A 945 -13.92 -16.66 -0.65
C GLY A 945 -13.14 -15.39 -0.36
N GLY A 946 -12.57 -15.25 0.85
CA GLY A 946 -11.93 -14.01 1.25
C GLY A 946 -12.90 -12.92 1.68
N TYR A 947 -14.02 -13.31 2.31
CA TYR A 947 -15.02 -12.36 2.82
C TYR A 947 -14.52 -11.71 4.10
N SER A 948 -14.66 -10.38 4.17
CA SER A 948 -14.03 -9.55 5.19
C SER A 948 -15.06 -8.84 6.06
N LEU A 949 -14.71 -8.70 7.33
CA LEU A 949 -15.44 -7.91 8.31
C LEU A 949 -14.42 -7.12 9.13
N PRO A 950 -14.43 -5.78 9.07
CA PRO A 950 -13.62 -4.95 9.93
C PRO A 950 -14.02 -5.13 11.41
N SER A 951 -13.06 -5.43 12.28
CA SER A 951 -13.25 -5.51 13.75
C SER A 951 -12.58 -4.31 14.42
N GLU A 952 -13.37 -3.39 14.97
CA GLU A 952 -12.84 -2.22 15.68
C GLU A 952 -11.97 -2.65 16.87
N GLY A 953 -10.81 -2.01 17.05
CA GLY A 953 -9.84 -2.37 18.08
C GLY A 953 -8.91 -3.54 17.74
N HIS A 954 -9.23 -4.34 16.71
CA HIS A 954 -8.47 -5.54 16.33
C HIS A 954 -7.79 -5.45 14.96
N MET A 955 -7.69 -4.24 14.40
CA MET A 955 -7.02 -3.97 13.11
C MET A 955 -5.73 -3.19 13.36
N VAL A 956 -4.61 -3.68 12.82
CA VAL A 956 -3.31 -3.00 12.94
C VAL A 956 -3.15 -1.84 11.97
N SER A 957 -3.92 -1.83 10.87
CA SER A 957 -3.80 -0.85 9.78
C SER A 957 -5.14 -0.15 9.54
N PRO A 958 -5.14 1.17 9.28
CA PRO A 958 -6.34 1.87 8.79
C PRO A 958 -6.63 1.57 7.31
N VAL A 959 -5.69 0.92 6.60
CA VAL A 959 -5.89 0.45 5.22
C VAL A 959 -6.50 -0.94 5.28
N LEU A 960 -7.67 -1.11 4.69
CA LEU A 960 -8.39 -2.37 4.69
C LEU A 960 -8.42 -2.98 3.30
N TYR A 961 -8.02 -4.24 3.20
CA TYR A 961 -8.11 -5.08 2.03
C TYR A 961 -8.96 -6.31 2.33
N GLY A 962 -9.80 -6.64 1.35
CA GLY A 962 -10.73 -7.77 1.41
C GLY A 962 -11.34 -8.00 0.04
N TYR A 963 -11.63 -9.25 -0.30
CA TYR A 963 -12.21 -9.59 -1.60
C TYR A 963 -13.68 -9.19 -1.68
N LYS A 964 -14.39 -9.26 -0.54
CA LYS A 964 -15.75 -8.74 -0.37
C LYS A 964 -15.97 -8.30 1.08
N MET A 965 -16.30 -7.03 1.29
CA MET A 965 -16.44 -6.43 2.63
C MET A 965 -17.90 -6.46 3.10
N PHE A 966 -18.10 -6.79 4.37
CA PHE A 966 -19.39 -6.75 5.05
C PHE A 966 -19.34 -5.82 6.27
N SER A 967 -20.49 -5.26 6.65
CA SER A 967 -20.63 -4.31 7.77
C SER A 967 -20.88 -4.97 9.11
N ASP A 968 -21.39 -6.20 9.11
CA ASP A 968 -21.81 -6.90 10.33
C ASP A 968 -21.63 -8.41 10.21
N LYS A 969 -21.49 -9.04 11.38
CA LYS A 969 -21.21 -10.47 11.53
C LYS A 969 -22.31 -11.36 10.96
N LYS A 970 -23.59 -10.99 11.12
CA LYS A 970 -24.72 -11.78 10.64
C LYS A 970 -24.69 -11.85 9.10
N THR A 971 -24.57 -10.71 8.44
CA THR A 971 -24.52 -10.63 6.98
C THR A 971 -23.30 -11.36 6.42
N LEU A 972 -22.13 -11.28 7.09
CA LEU A 972 -20.95 -12.07 6.72
C LEU A 972 -21.27 -13.58 6.69
N ASN A 973 -21.80 -14.11 7.80
CA ASN A 973 -22.04 -15.54 7.95
C ASN A 973 -23.12 -16.08 7.00
N GLU A 974 -24.19 -15.32 6.76
CA GLU A 974 -25.18 -15.65 5.72
C GLU A 974 -24.56 -15.74 4.32
N ASN A 975 -23.60 -14.86 4.02
CA ASN A 975 -22.91 -14.85 2.72
C ASN A 975 -21.87 -15.97 2.62
N ILE A 976 -21.18 -16.33 3.71
CA ILE A 976 -20.30 -17.51 3.75
C ILE A 976 -21.13 -18.77 3.43
N LEU A 977 -22.26 -18.98 4.11
CA LEU A 977 -23.14 -20.13 3.83
C LEU A 977 -23.61 -20.16 2.36
N LYS A 978 -24.01 -19.00 1.81
CA LYS A 978 -24.41 -18.89 0.39
C LYS A 978 -23.26 -19.23 -0.55
N LEU A 979 -22.05 -18.77 -0.26
CA LEU A 979 -20.85 -19.08 -1.05
C LEU A 979 -20.60 -20.58 -1.10
N TYR A 980 -20.59 -21.25 0.06
CA TYR A 980 -20.39 -22.70 0.13
C TYR A 980 -21.48 -23.50 -0.61
N LYS A 981 -22.76 -23.08 -0.51
CA LYS A 981 -23.84 -23.72 -1.26
C LYS A 981 -23.67 -23.58 -2.77
N ASN A 982 -23.29 -22.39 -3.23
CA ASN A 982 -23.25 -22.07 -4.66
C ASN A 982 -22.00 -22.61 -5.36
N ASP A 983 -20.85 -22.52 -4.71
CA ASP A 983 -19.56 -22.82 -5.32
C ASP A 983 -19.03 -24.20 -4.90
N VAL A 984 -19.16 -24.59 -3.64
CA VAL A 984 -18.62 -25.89 -3.17
C VAL A 984 -19.65 -27.00 -3.39
N LEU A 985 -20.77 -26.95 -2.65
CA LEU A 985 -21.78 -28.02 -2.62
C LEU A 985 -22.28 -28.39 -4.02
N ARG A 986 -22.66 -27.38 -4.82
CA ARG A 986 -23.16 -27.57 -6.19
C ARG A 986 -22.18 -28.36 -7.07
N ASN A 987 -20.88 -28.14 -6.90
CA ASN A 987 -19.85 -28.73 -7.74
C ASN A 987 -19.30 -30.07 -7.19
N MET A 988 -19.73 -30.52 -6.01
CA MET A 988 -19.40 -31.88 -5.50
C MET A 988 -19.95 -32.98 -6.41
N SER A 989 -21.13 -32.77 -6.98
CA SER A 989 -21.73 -33.63 -8.01
C SER A 989 -20.87 -33.77 -9.28
N LYS A 990 -19.93 -32.85 -9.51
CA LYS A 990 -18.97 -32.87 -10.63
C LYS A 990 -17.60 -33.44 -10.23
N GLY A 991 -17.49 -34.04 -9.04
CA GLY A 991 -16.26 -34.65 -8.54
C GLY A 991 -15.32 -33.71 -7.79
N LEU A 992 -15.81 -32.56 -7.30
CA LEU A 992 -15.00 -31.68 -6.44
C LEU A 992 -14.59 -32.43 -5.16
N SER A 993 -13.28 -32.56 -4.92
CA SER A 993 -12.73 -33.36 -3.80
C SER A 993 -12.03 -32.55 -2.72
N ALA A 994 -11.78 -31.26 -2.96
CA ALA A 994 -11.16 -30.35 -2.00
C ALA A 994 -11.66 -28.91 -2.20
N ALA A 995 -11.79 -28.18 -1.10
CA ALA A 995 -12.09 -26.76 -1.08
C ALA A 995 -11.30 -26.06 0.03
N VAL A 996 -10.57 -24.99 -0.30
CA VAL A 996 -9.75 -24.21 0.65
C VAL A 996 -10.27 -22.77 0.72
N TYR A 997 -10.85 -22.39 1.85
CA TYR A 997 -11.32 -21.03 2.08
C TYR A 997 -10.19 -20.10 2.50
N THR A 998 -10.21 -18.84 2.07
CA THR A 998 -9.25 -17.80 2.48
C THR A 998 -9.89 -16.91 3.57
N GLN A 999 -9.42 -16.83 4.82
CA GLN A 999 -8.23 -17.46 5.45
C GLN A 999 -8.35 -17.56 7.00
N VAL A 1000 -7.35 -18.14 7.69
CA VAL A 1000 -7.34 -18.36 9.17
C VAL A 1000 -7.58 -17.08 9.96
N SER A 1001 -6.64 -16.13 9.92
CA SER A 1001 -6.73 -14.86 10.64
C SER A 1001 -6.55 -13.70 9.67
N ASP A 1002 -6.93 -12.51 10.11
CA ASP A 1002 -6.46 -11.29 9.46
C ASP A 1002 -4.93 -11.25 9.49
N VAL A 1003 -4.34 -10.58 8.50
CA VAL A 1003 -2.91 -10.30 8.44
C VAL A 1003 -2.72 -8.89 7.91
N GLU A 1004 -2.27 -7.99 8.78
CA GLU A 1004 -2.03 -6.58 8.47
C GLU A 1004 -3.20 -5.85 7.79
N ASP A 1005 -3.07 -5.50 6.51
CA ASP A 1005 -4.13 -4.84 5.73
C ASP A 1005 -5.23 -5.81 5.31
N GLU A 1006 -4.94 -7.11 5.24
CA GLU A 1006 -5.84 -8.13 4.74
C GLU A 1006 -6.72 -8.68 5.88
N ILE A 1007 -8.01 -8.30 5.87
CA ILE A 1007 -8.95 -8.52 6.99
C ILE A 1007 -10.06 -9.54 6.69
N ASN A 1008 -9.77 -10.52 5.84
CA ASN A 1008 -10.63 -11.64 5.45
C ASN A 1008 -10.41 -12.92 6.30
N GLY A 1009 -9.78 -12.80 7.48
CA GLY A 1009 -9.62 -13.90 8.41
C GLY A 1009 -10.94 -14.36 9.02
N LEU A 1010 -11.01 -15.63 9.42
CA LEU A 1010 -12.06 -16.10 10.32
C LEU A 1010 -11.83 -15.63 11.76
N PHE A 1011 -10.59 -15.32 12.11
CA PHE A 1011 -10.16 -14.71 13.37
C PHE A 1011 -9.57 -13.31 13.12
N THR A 1012 -9.63 -12.44 14.13
CA THR A 1012 -8.85 -11.19 14.11
C THR A 1012 -7.34 -11.47 14.17
N TYR A 1013 -6.52 -10.48 13.80
CA TYR A 1013 -5.06 -10.69 13.71
C TYR A 1013 -4.43 -11.06 15.06
N ASP A 1014 -4.99 -10.55 16.16
CA ASP A 1014 -4.58 -10.82 17.54
C ASP A 1014 -5.25 -12.07 18.16
N ARG A 1015 -6.08 -12.79 17.38
CA ARG A 1015 -6.86 -13.98 17.80
C ARG A 1015 -7.83 -13.73 18.97
N LYS A 1016 -8.18 -12.47 19.26
CA LYS A 1016 -9.11 -12.14 20.36
C LYS A 1016 -10.59 -12.27 19.97
N GLU A 1017 -10.93 -12.15 18.68
CA GLU A 1017 -12.30 -12.33 18.19
C GLU A 1017 -12.41 -13.37 17.08
N ILE A 1018 -13.55 -14.08 17.07
CA ILE A 1018 -13.94 -15.00 16.00
C ILE A 1018 -15.05 -14.34 15.16
N LYS A 1019 -14.78 -14.12 13.87
CA LYS A 1019 -15.68 -13.46 12.91
C LYS A 1019 -16.69 -14.43 12.29
N ALA A 1020 -16.34 -15.71 12.15
CA ALA A 1020 -17.27 -16.74 11.69
C ALA A 1020 -18.03 -17.39 12.86
N ASP A 1021 -19.33 -17.63 12.68
CA ASP A 1021 -20.14 -18.31 13.67
C ASP A 1021 -19.94 -19.82 13.58
N ALA A 1022 -19.55 -20.44 14.70
CA ALA A 1022 -19.28 -21.87 14.74
C ALA A 1022 -20.48 -22.74 14.34
N SER A 1023 -21.71 -22.30 14.62
CA SER A 1023 -22.94 -23.01 14.20
C SER A 1023 -23.09 -23.04 12.67
N VAL A 1024 -22.79 -21.92 12.00
CA VAL A 1024 -22.85 -21.81 10.53
C VAL A 1024 -21.76 -22.65 9.89
N MET A 1025 -20.54 -22.61 10.43
CA MET A 1025 -19.42 -23.38 9.89
C MET A 1025 -19.61 -24.90 10.08
N LYS A 1026 -20.16 -25.34 11.23
CA LYS A 1026 -20.56 -26.73 11.44
C LYS A 1026 -21.66 -27.18 10.48
N GLN A 1027 -22.69 -26.35 10.28
CA GLN A 1027 -23.74 -26.62 9.28
C GLN A 1027 -23.14 -26.82 7.88
N ILE A 1028 -22.15 -26.01 7.51
CA ILE A 1028 -21.43 -26.16 6.23
C ILE A 1028 -20.70 -27.51 6.20
N ALA A 1029 -19.91 -27.83 7.23
CA ALA A 1029 -19.16 -29.09 7.29
C ALA A 1029 -20.08 -30.32 7.18
N ASP A 1030 -21.19 -30.36 7.92
CA ASP A 1030 -22.16 -31.46 7.88
C ASP A 1030 -22.79 -31.62 6.48
N MET A 1031 -23.14 -30.49 5.85
CA MET A 1031 -23.69 -30.45 4.51
C MET A 1031 -22.69 -30.98 3.47
N LEU A 1032 -21.42 -30.60 3.57
CA LEU A 1032 -20.37 -31.06 2.67
C LEU A 1032 -20.07 -32.55 2.87
N ASN A 1033 -19.94 -33.01 4.12
CA ASN A 1033 -19.67 -34.41 4.43
C ASN A 1033 -20.77 -35.34 3.92
N LYS A 1034 -22.04 -34.96 4.13
CA LYS A 1034 -23.19 -35.71 3.61
C LYS A 1034 -23.17 -35.79 2.09
N ALA A 1035 -23.04 -34.66 1.40
CA ALA A 1035 -23.04 -34.62 -0.05
C ALA A 1035 -21.83 -35.35 -0.65
N PHE A 1036 -20.66 -35.27 -0.02
CA PHE A 1036 -19.49 -36.01 -0.48
C PHE A 1036 -19.70 -37.51 -0.38
N GLY A 1037 -20.26 -38.01 0.73
CA GLY A 1037 -20.57 -39.44 0.90
C GLY A 1037 -21.48 -39.96 -0.22
N GLU A 1038 -22.53 -39.21 -0.57
CA GLU A 1038 -23.47 -39.54 -1.65
C GLU A 1038 -22.81 -39.62 -3.04
N HIS A 1039 -21.80 -38.78 -3.31
CA HIS A 1039 -21.12 -38.69 -4.61
C HIS A 1039 -19.81 -39.50 -4.71
N SER A 1040 -19.24 -39.92 -3.58
CA SER A 1040 -17.95 -40.62 -3.54
C SER A 1040 -18.07 -42.14 -3.32
N ALA A 1041 -19.15 -42.62 -2.69
CA ALA A 1041 -19.42 -44.05 -2.53
C ALA A 1041 -19.68 -44.73 -3.89
N ARG A 1042 -19.11 -45.91 -4.16
CA ARG A 1042 -19.54 -46.73 -5.30
C ARG A 1042 -20.94 -47.28 -5.03
N ALA A 1043 -21.75 -47.44 -6.07
CA ALA A 1043 -22.73 -48.53 -6.04
C ALA A 1043 -21.87 -49.79 -6.25
N ASP A 1044 -21.88 -50.68 -5.26
CA ASP A 1044 -21.10 -51.93 -5.26
C ASP A 1044 -21.28 -52.75 -6.55
#